data_AF-A0A4Q7U9X2-F1
#
_entry.id   AF-A0A4Q7U9X2-F1
#
_cell.length_a   1.000
_cell.length_b   1.000
_cell.length_c   1.000
_cell.angle_alpha   90.00
_cell.angle_beta   90.00
_cell.angle_gamma   90.00
#
_symmetry.space_group_name_H-M   'P 1'
#
loop_
_entity.id
_entity.type
_entity.pdbx_description
1 polymer ?
#
loop_
_entity_poly.entity_id
_entity_poly.type
_entity_poly.pdbx_seq_one_letter_code
_entity_poly.pdbx_strand_id
1 'polypeptide(L)'
;MAELDDSAAVAVVGMAIRVPGAERDLDRFWRHVHDGVDAVSVFTPEQLVGWGVPKDLVERSGFVPARAVLTDADCFDHRLFSYSPSDSALMDPQQRILLECAWAALEHAGHPPVAADGNRVGVYVGTGLNVYLLDNVWPNERAVEAAGGLGVIIGSDKDFAATRIAYKLNLQGPALTVQTACSTSLVAVHQATQALLTYDADVALAGAATVAPPTRRGHLHEPGGIFSADGRCRAFDAAADGTVPGDGAGVVVLKRLTDALRDGDTVHAVIRGSAVNNDGARKAGFTAPGPTGQAAVIAAALEVADVDPDTVGLVETHGTGTALGDPIEVAALRQVFNSARPDRAPCALGAVKSVVGHLDTAAGVVGLIKTVLALTHRTIPPIAHLRTPNPAIPLDGSVFELPTTARPWAPVDGVRRAGVSAFGIGGTNAHVVLEEAPPIPARPRRHVPQLVLVSAKTAAVAQDSLDRVTAFAAGTAPGDLADLAYTLRTGRAELPWRAAVLTGVTDGVARLRKVDATARARGVALHLTGAGAVTGNRPNYDADPVYRRTVDEGVALLRGHDLDDSVRERGDRLLACVGLTRSLRSRGVTPRALAGDGVGALAAAVVAGVMSLADALALLRDTDDPGVRLHPAALPLLIDGRHDDSAFWRAAALRPPTSTPPPDVPDPVLWIEVGTTVTPHLDADQLALPANRHARLLATVGALWQLGLTDAWDPVHDTGRRRLPAPTYPFAATRHYLDAPGADPTTERRH
;
A
#
# COMPACT_ATOMS: atom_id res chain seq x y z
N MET A 1 9.52 11.97 33.02
CA MET A 1 9.85 11.27 31.76
C MET A 1 10.36 12.33 30.81
N ALA A 2 11.62 12.24 30.39
CA ALA A 2 12.07 13.00 29.23
C ALA A 2 11.28 12.45 28.03
N GLU A 3 10.64 13.33 27.23
CA GLU A 3 10.13 12.92 25.93
C GLU A 3 11.33 12.43 25.10
N LEU A 4 11.26 11.20 24.60
CA LEU A 4 12.24 10.70 23.63
C LEU A 4 12.21 11.62 22.41
N ASP A 5 13.38 11.94 21.86
CA ASP A 5 13.47 12.82 20.70
C ASP A 5 12.95 12.11 19.44
N ASP A 6 11.74 12.48 19.00
CA ASP A 6 11.13 11.96 17.79
C ASP A 6 11.83 12.41 16.49
N SER A 7 12.83 13.31 16.56
CA SER A 7 13.58 13.78 15.39
C SER A 7 14.43 12.69 14.73
N ALA A 8 14.85 11.68 15.51
CA ALA A 8 15.65 10.55 15.05
C ALA A 8 14.82 9.26 14.81
N ALA A 9 13.49 9.33 14.92
CA ALA A 9 12.60 8.18 14.82
C ALA A 9 12.08 7.94 13.39
N VAL A 10 11.93 6.66 13.01
CA VAL A 10 11.43 6.24 11.70
C VAL A 10 10.15 5.42 11.85
N ALA A 11 9.07 5.85 11.20
CA ALA A 11 7.79 5.16 11.17
C ALA A 11 7.79 4.03 10.12
N VAL A 12 7.24 2.87 10.49
CA VAL A 12 6.78 1.85 9.55
C VAL A 12 5.37 2.23 9.11
N VAL A 13 5.21 2.69 7.87
CA VAL A 13 3.93 3.20 7.35
C VAL A 13 3.23 2.24 6.39
N GLY A 14 3.91 1.20 5.91
CA GLY A 14 3.28 0.14 5.13
C GLY A 14 4.12 -1.13 5.08
N MET A 15 3.48 -2.24 4.71
CA MET A 15 4.15 -3.53 4.67
C MET A 15 3.45 -4.47 3.67
N ALA A 16 4.22 -5.41 3.11
CA ALA A 16 3.71 -6.51 2.32
C ALA A 16 4.58 -7.74 2.53
N ILE A 17 3.95 -8.91 2.42
CA ILE A 17 4.62 -10.21 2.58
C ILE A 17 4.20 -11.20 1.50
N ARG A 18 5.07 -12.18 1.27
CA ARG A 18 4.70 -13.50 0.77
C ARG A 18 5.39 -14.55 1.60
N VAL A 19 4.62 -15.33 2.33
CA VAL A 19 5.13 -16.41 3.17
C VAL A 19 4.25 -17.65 2.98
N PRO A 20 4.78 -18.85 3.23
CA PRO A 20 4.02 -20.09 3.07
C PRO A 20 2.67 -20.06 3.77
N GLY A 21 1.61 -20.40 3.02
CA GLY A 21 0.25 -20.45 3.52
C GLY A 21 -0.41 -19.10 3.81
N ALA A 22 0.27 -17.98 3.62
CA ALA A 22 -0.29 -16.64 3.77
C ALA A 22 0.24 -15.69 2.68
N GLU A 23 0.34 -16.20 1.46
CA GLU A 23 0.80 -15.46 0.30
C GLU A 23 -0.10 -14.23 0.08
N ARG A 24 0.48 -13.02 0.14
CA ARG A 24 -0.20 -11.74 -0.09
C ARG A 24 -1.32 -11.43 0.91
N ASP A 25 -1.29 -12.01 2.12
CA ASP A 25 -2.33 -11.83 3.14
C ASP A 25 -1.71 -11.66 4.55
N LEU A 26 -1.60 -10.40 4.99
CA LEU A 26 -1.07 -10.04 6.31
C LEU A 26 -1.96 -10.54 7.46
N ASP A 27 -3.28 -10.51 7.30
CA ASP A 27 -4.23 -10.93 8.33
C ASP A 27 -4.17 -12.45 8.53
N ARG A 28 -4.01 -13.21 7.44
CA ARG A 28 -3.77 -14.66 7.52
C ARG A 28 -2.42 -14.98 8.14
N PHE A 29 -1.37 -14.24 7.80
CA PHE A 29 -0.08 -14.41 8.45
C PHE A 29 -0.15 -14.13 9.95
N TRP A 30 -0.81 -13.05 10.36
CA TRP A 30 -1.04 -12.77 11.77
C TRP A 30 -1.79 -13.90 12.48
N ARG A 31 -2.85 -14.45 11.88
CA ARG A 31 -3.55 -15.62 12.43
C ARG A 31 -2.63 -16.83 12.58
N HIS A 32 -1.80 -17.14 11.58
CA HIS A 32 -0.83 -18.23 11.69
C HIS A 32 0.14 -18.02 12.86
N VAL A 33 0.65 -16.81 13.03
CA VAL A 33 1.55 -16.44 14.14
C VAL A 33 0.82 -16.53 15.49
N HIS A 34 -0.38 -15.96 15.58
CA HIS A 34 -1.20 -15.93 16.79
C HIS A 34 -1.57 -17.34 17.26
N ASP A 35 -1.96 -18.21 16.33
CA ASP A 35 -2.42 -19.57 16.61
C ASP A 35 -1.27 -20.59 16.66
N GLY A 36 -0.03 -20.19 16.35
CA GLY A 36 1.14 -21.07 16.35
C GLY A 36 1.09 -22.14 15.26
N VAL A 37 0.57 -21.80 14.07
CA VAL A 37 0.43 -22.72 12.92
C VAL A 37 1.80 -23.02 12.30
N ASP A 38 2.07 -24.29 11.99
CA ASP A 38 3.23 -24.71 11.20
C ASP A 38 2.86 -24.70 9.71
N ALA A 39 3.46 -23.77 8.95
CA ALA A 39 3.24 -23.61 7.52
C ALA A 39 4.28 -24.36 6.66
N VAL A 40 5.16 -25.16 7.27
CA VAL A 40 6.11 -26.00 6.54
C VAL A 40 5.36 -27.14 5.85
N SER A 41 5.66 -27.35 4.56
CA SER A 41 5.11 -28.46 3.79
C SER A 41 5.97 -29.70 3.95
N VAL A 42 5.32 -30.86 4.03
CA VAL A 42 5.96 -32.19 4.01
C VAL A 42 5.48 -32.95 2.78
N PHE A 43 6.41 -33.59 2.08
CA PHE A 43 6.17 -34.25 0.79
C PHE A 43 6.29 -35.77 0.91
N THR A 44 5.56 -36.51 0.07
CA THR A 44 5.75 -37.96 -0.05
C THR A 44 6.88 -38.27 -1.05
N PRO A 45 7.55 -39.43 -0.94
CA PRO A 45 8.53 -39.87 -1.93
C PRO A 45 7.98 -39.88 -3.36
N GLU A 46 6.72 -40.27 -3.54
CA GLU A 46 6.06 -40.32 -4.85
C GLU A 46 5.87 -38.91 -5.44
N GLN A 47 5.50 -37.93 -4.60
CA GLN A 47 5.40 -36.53 -5.03
C GLN A 47 6.76 -36.01 -5.50
N LEU A 48 7.81 -36.23 -4.71
CA LEU A 48 9.15 -35.75 -5.00
C LEU A 48 9.71 -36.37 -6.29
N VAL A 49 9.59 -37.69 -6.47
CA VAL A 49 9.99 -38.36 -7.71
C VAL A 49 9.14 -37.89 -8.88
N GLY A 50 7.83 -37.67 -8.68
CA GLY A 50 6.93 -37.11 -9.69
C GLY A 50 7.31 -35.69 -10.12
N TRP A 51 7.90 -34.88 -9.23
CA TRP A 51 8.44 -33.55 -9.51
C TRP A 51 9.89 -33.57 -10.02
N GLY A 52 10.43 -34.75 -10.33
CA GLY A 52 11.77 -34.90 -10.90
C GLY A 52 12.91 -34.83 -9.88
N VAL A 53 12.63 -34.91 -8.57
CA VAL A 53 13.69 -35.10 -7.57
C VAL A 53 14.28 -36.50 -7.77
N PRO A 54 15.61 -36.64 -7.94
CA PRO A 54 16.24 -37.94 -8.18
C PRO A 54 15.89 -38.96 -7.09
N LYS A 55 15.46 -40.15 -7.51
CA LYS A 55 15.00 -41.21 -6.60
C LYS A 55 16.09 -41.62 -5.59
N ASP A 56 17.34 -41.68 -6.04
CA ASP A 56 18.51 -41.96 -5.20
C ASP A 56 18.73 -40.88 -4.13
N LEU A 57 18.40 -39.62 -4.41
CA LEU A 57 18.41 -38.55 -3.41
C LEU A 57 17.27 -38.71 -2.40
N VAL A 58 16.05 -39.02 -2.87
CA VAL A 58 14.88 -39.23 -2.01
C VAL A 58 15.09 -40.43 -1.06
N GLU A 59 15.73 -41.49 -1.55
CA GLU A 59 16.06 -42.70 -0.78
C GLU A 59 17.34 -42.56 0.05
N ARG A 60 18.07 -41.44 -0.07
CA ARG A 60 19.33 -41.21 0.65
C ARG A 60 19.08 -41.10 2.15
N SER A 61 19.91 -41.77 2.94
CA SER A 61 19.91 -41.61 4.40
C SER A 61 20.13 -40.14 4.78
N GLY A 62 19.29 -39.62 5.68
CA GLY A 62 19.30 -38.21 6.10
C GLY A 62 18.49 -37.27 5.21
N PHE A 63 17.84 -37.75 4.14
CA PHE A 63 16.93 -36.93 3.36
C PHE A 63 15.63 -36.65 4.13
N VAL A 64 15.28 -35.37 4.25
CA VAL A 64 14.10 -34.86 4.96
C VAL A 64 13.17 -34.22 3.94
N PRO A 65 11.97 -34.77 3.70
CA PRO A 65 11.07 -34.30 2.66
C PRO A 65 10.23 -33.10 3.13
N ALA A 66 10.86 -32.07 3.71
CA ALA A 66 10.17 -30.90 4.26
C ALA A 66 10.79 -29.57 3.79
N ARG A 67 9.93 -28.59 3.49
CA ARG A 67 10.32 -27.25 3.07
C ARG A 67 9.16 -26.26 3.24
N ALA A 68 9.48 -25.02 3.57
CA ALA A 68 8.51 -23.93 3.51
C ALA A 68 8.41 -23.40 2.06
N VAL A 69 7.24 -23.47 1.43
CA VAL A 69 7.09 -23.25 -0.01
C VAL A 69 6.08 -22.14 -0.30
N LEU A 70 6.45 -21.26 -1.24
CA LEU A 70 5.49 -20.37 -1.90
C LEU A 70 4.83 -21.14 -3.05
N THR A 71 3.51 -21.29 -2.98
CA THR A 71 2.74 -22.06 -3.96
C THR A 71 2.63 -21.38 -5.32
N ASP A 72 2.77 -20.05 -5.37
CA ASP A 72 2.64 -19.19 -6.54
C ASP A 72 3.97 -18.53 -6.97
N ALA A 73 5.12 -19.09 -6.60
CA ALA A 73 6.43 -18.51 -6.89
C ALA A 73 6.74 -18.39 -8.40
N ASP A 74 6.08 -19.20 -9.23
CA ASP A 74 6.18 -19.17 -10.68
C ASP A 74 5.24 -18.13 -11.33
N CYS A 75 4.35 -17.50 -10.54
CA CYS A 75 3.35 -16.56 -11.01
C CYS A 75 3.80 -15.09 -10.91
N PHE A 76 3.35 -14.26 -11.85
CA PHE A 76 3.66 -12.83 -11.89
C PHE A 76 2.68 -12.04 -12.79
N ASP A 77 2.22 -10.86 -12.36
CA ASP A 77 1.40 -9.96 -13.18
C ASP A 77 2.27 -9.12 -14.13
N HIS A 78 2.75 -9.78 -15.19
CA HIS A 78 3.63 -9.16 -16.17
C HIS A 78 3.00 -7.92 -16.86
N ARG A 79 1.67 -7.87 -16.98
CA ARG A 79 0.94 -6.78 -17.64
C ARG A 79 0.90 -5.52 -16.80
N LEU A 80 0.88 -5.64 -15.48
CA LEU A 80 1.01 -4.52 -14.56
C LEU A 80 2.31 -3.75 -14.81
N PHE A 81 3.41 -4.49 -14.92
CA PHE A 81 4.76 -3.94 -15.05
C PHE A 81 5.26 -3.82 -16.49
N SER A 82 4.38 -4.02 -17.49
CA SER A 82 4.69 -3.90 -18.92
C SER A 82 5.89 -4.76 -19.35
N TYR A 83 5.92 -6.02 -18.92
CA TYR A 83 6.85 -7.02 -19.43
C TYR A 83 6.21 -7.91 -20.50
N SER A 84 7.01 -8.41 -21.42
CA SER A 84 6.58 -9.49 -22.30
C SER A 84 6.54 -10.83 -21.52
N PRO A 85 5.76 -11.83 -21.98
CA PRO A 85 5.77 -13.15 -21.34
C PRO A 85 7.15 -13.83 -21.35
N SER A 86 7.94 -13.64 -22.41
CA SER A 86 9.29 -14.20 -22.53
C SER A 86 10.27 -13.56 -21.56
N ASP A 87 10.27 -12.23 -21.43
CA ASP A 87 11.14 -11.54 -20.47
C ASP A 87 10.78 -11.96 -19.05
N SER A 88 9.49 -12.06 -18.75
CA SER A 88 8.99 -12.45 -17.43
C SER A 88 9.38 -13.87 -17.06
N ALA A 89 9.44 -14.79 -18.02
CA ALA A 89 9.86 -16.17 -17.78
C ALA A 89 11.37 -16.27 -17.50
N LEU A 90 12.20 -15.40 -18.10
CA LEU A 90 13.64 -15.33 -17.83
C LEU A 90 13.96 -14.70 -16.46
N MET A 91 13.08 -13.81 -15.98
CA MET A 91 13.29 -13.10 -14.73
C MET A 91 13.36 -14.06 -13.53
N ASP A 92 14.34 -13.81 -12.66
CA ASP A 92 14.41 -14.41 -11.33
C ASP A 92 13.06 -14.23 -10.60
N PRO A 93 12.39 -15.33 -10.15
CA PRO A 93 11.21 -15.27 -9.31
C PRO A 93 11.33 -14.30 -8.13
N GLN A 94 12.51 -14.20 -7.51
CA GLN A 94 12.76 -13.31 -6.37
C GLN A 94 12.55 -11.85 -6.75
N GLN A 95 13.00 -11.43 -7.94
CA GLN A 95 12.84 -10.06 -8.44
C GLN A 95 11.39 -9.75 -8.82
N ARG A 96 10.65 -10.74 -9.34
CA ARG A 96 9.22 -10.62 -9.64
C ARG A 96 8.40 -10.42 -8.37
N ILE A 97 8.64 -11.27 -7.38
CA ILE A 97 7.97 -11.19 -6.07
C ILE A 97 8.31 -9.88 -5.37
N LEU A 98 9.57 -9.45 -5.36
CA LEU A 98 9.96 -8.17 -4.76
C LEU A 98 9.25 -6.98 -5.42
N LEU A 99 9.08 -7.00 -6.75
CA LEU A 99 8.39 -5.94 -7.46
C LEU A 99 6.89 -5.88 -7.10
N GLU A 100 6.22 -7.02 -6.97
CA GLU A 100 4.84 -7.09 -6.48
C GLU A 100 4.73 -6.70 -5.00
N CYS A 101 5.67 -7.12 -4.14
CA CYS A 101 5.72 -6.71 -2.74
C CYS A 101 5.97 -5.21 -2.57
N ALA A 102 6.85 -4.60 -3.37
CA ALA A 102 7.09 -3.16 -3.34
C ALA A 102 5.83 -2.37 -3.72
N TRP A 103 5.13 -2.79 -4.78
CA TRP A 103 3.84 -2.21 -5.17
C TRP A 103 2.81 -2.31 -4.03
N ALA A 104 2.63 -3.51 -3.49
CA ALA A 104 1.65 -3.76 -2.42
C ALA A 104 1.99 -2.99 -1.14
N ALA A 105 3.27 -2.89 -0.76
CA ALA A 105 3.69 -2.17 0.44
C ALA A 105 3.40 -0.66 0.32
N LEU A 106 3.65 -0.05 -0.86
CA LEU A 106 3.31 1.35 -1.13
C LEU A 106 1.80 1.59 -1.06
N GLU A 107 0.99 0.72 -1.68
CA GLU A 107 -0.46 0.82 -1.60
C GLU A 107 -1.00 0.60 -0.17
N HIS A 108 -0.39 -0.30 0.59
CA HIS A 108 -0.70 -0.50 2.01
C HIS A 108 -0.37 0.74 2.84
N ALA A 109 0.70 1.46 2.51
CA ALA A 109 1.01 2.76 3.10
C ALA A 109 0.06 3.89 2.64
N GLY A 110 -0.84 3.59 1.70
CA GLY A 110 -1.69 4.60 1.07
C GLY A 110 -0.92 5.56 0.18
N HIS A 111 0.28 5.21 -0.29
CA HIS A 111 1.07 6.00 -1.22
C HIS A 111 0.96 5.45 -2.64
N PRO A 112 0.99 6.31 -3.68
CA PRO A 112 0.90 5.85 -5.05
C PRO A 112 2.13 4.98 -5.38
N PRO A 113 1.93 3.78 -5.95
CA PRO A 113 3.03 2.85 -6.20
C PRO A 113 3.93 3.30 -7.36
N VAL A 114 3.43 4.16 -8.25
CA VAL A 114 4.23 4.86 -9.27
C VAL A 114 4.38 6.31 -8.84
N ALA A 115 5.60 6.73 -8.54
CA ALA A 115 5.84 8.06 -8.02
C ALA A 115 5.74 9.12 -9.12
N ALA A 116 5.21 10.30 -8.77
CA ALA A 116 5.36 11.50 -9.57
C ALA A 116 6.81 11.97 -9.53
N ASP A 117 7.22 12.76 -10.52
CA ASP A 117 8.58 13.27 -10.62
C ASP A 117 8.98 14.08 -9.37
N GLY A 118 10.22 13.92 -8.92
CA GLY A 118 10.78 14.63 -7.77
C GLY A 118 10.63 13.92 -6.42
N ASN A 119 9.94 12.78 -6.34
CA ASN A 119 9.87 11.99 -5.10
C ASN A 119 11.12 11.11 -4.91
N ARG A 120 11.90 11.41 -3.86
CA ARG A 120 13.12 10.68 -3.48
C ARG A 120 12.78 9.42 -2.67
N VAL A 121 12.14 8.46 -3.31
CA VAL A 121 11.87 7.15 -2.70
C VAL A 121 13.08 6.24 -2.89
N GLY A 122 13.73 5.83 -1.80
CA GLY A 122 14.85 4.89 -1.82
C GLY A 122 14.40 3.42 -1.82
N VAL A 123 15.22 2.51 -2.32
CA VAL A 123 15.00 1.07 -2.40
C VAL A 123 16.22 0.33 -1.87
N TYR A 124 16.03 -0.45 -0.80
CA TYR A 124 17.07 -1.24 -0.14
C TYR A 124 16.57 -2.67 -0.04
N VAL A 125 16.98 -3.54 -0.96
CA VAL A 125 16.47 -4.92 -1.01
C VAL A 125 17.58 -5.94 -1.18
N GLY A 126 17.33 -7.19 -0.80
CA GLY A 126 18.24 -8.30 -1.09
C GLY A 126 17.52 -9.50 -1.70
N THR A 127 18.29 -10.39 -2.29
CA THR A 127 17.79 -11.68 -2.79
C THR A 127 18.72 -12.81 -2.39
N GLY A 128 18.19 -14.02 -2.23
CA GLY A 128 18.99 -15.23 -2.06
C GLY A 128 19.76 -15.62 -3.34
N LEU A 129 20.53 -16.70 -3.24
CA LEU A 129 21.21 -17.30 -4.40
C LEU A 129 20.18 -17.65 -5.48
N ASN A 130 20.42 -17.17 -6.70
CA ASN A 130 19.55 -17.46 -7.82
C ASN A 130 19.82 -18.86 -8.39
N VAL A 131 19.18 -19.86 -7.78
CA VAL A 131 19.24 -21.25 -8.26
C VAL A 131 18.44 -21.43 -9.56
N TYR A 132 17.40 -20.61 -9.78
CA TYR A 132 16.62 -20.62 -11.02
C TYR A 132 17.47 -20.38 -12.27
N LEU A 133 18.41 -19.45 -12.17
CA LEU A 133 19.33 -19.13 -13.23
C LEU A 133 20.21 -20.36 -13.58
N LEU A 134 20.68 -21.10 -12.58
CA LEU A 134 21.54 -22.27 -12.76
C LEU A 134 20.78 -23.50 -13.28
N ASP A 135 19.61 -23.78 -12.72
CA ASP A 135 18.91 -25.05 -12.93
C ASP A 135 17.87 -24.97 -14.06
N ASN A 136 17.38 -23.77 -14.39
CA ASN A 136 16.30 -23.56 -15.36
C ASN A 136 16.71 -22.69 -16.55
N VAL A 137 17.35 -21.55 -16.31
CA VAL A 137 17.63 -20.56 -17.38
C VAL A 137 18.84 -20.95 -18.21
N TRP A 138 20.02 -21.13 -17.61
CA TRP A 138 21.25 -21.49 -18.34
C TRP A 138 21.13 -22.77 -19.16
N PRO A 139 20.51 -23.84 -18.63
CA PRO A 139 20.33 -25.07 -19.39
C PRO A 139 19.33 -24.93 -20.57
N ASN A 140 18.57 -23.84 -20.64
CA ASN A 140 17.60 -23.59 -21.72
C ASN A 140 18.26 -22.79 -22.87
N GLU A 141 18.98 -23.49 -23.74
CA GLU A 141 19.76 -22.88 -24.84
C GLU A 141 18.92 -21.92 -25.71
N ARG A 142 17.68 -22.28 -26.02
CA ARG A 142 16.78 -21.43 -26.83
C ARG A 142 16.42 -20.13 -26.13
N ALA A 143 16.14 -20.18 -24.83
CA ALA A 143 15.83 -18.99 -24.05
C ALA A 143 17.06 -18.08 -23.91
N VAL A 144 18.24 -18.66 -23.71
CA VAL A 144 19.52 -17.94 -23.64
C VAL A 144 19.86 -17.28 -24.97
N GLU A 145 19.72 -17.99 -26.09
CA GLU A 145 19.97 -17.46 -27.44
C GLU A 145 19.01 -16.30 -27.75
N ALA A 146 17.71 -16.45 -27.46
CA ALA A 146 16.71 -15.42 -27.72
C ALA A 146 16.91 -14.16 -26.87
N ALA A 147 17.32 -14.31 -25.61
CA ALA A 147 17.55 -13.20 -24.69
C ALA A 147 18.91 -12.51 -24.90
N GLY A 148 19.89 -13.25 -25.42
CA GLY A 148 21.30 -12.87 -25.39
C GLY A 148 21.89 -12.89 -23.97
N GLY A 149 23.22 -12.96 -23.87
CA GLY A 149 23.90 -13.06 -22.57
C GLY A 149 23.61 -11.90 -21.63
N LEU A 150 23.52 -10.67 -22.15
CA LEU A 150 23.18 -9.50 -21.35
C LEU A 150 21.72 -9.52 -20.84
N GLY A 151 20.77 -10.02 -21.65
CA GLY A 151 19.38 -10.14 -21.26
C GLY A 151 19.19 -11.13 -20.11
N VAL A 152 19.88 -12.27 -20.16
CA VAL A 152 19.92 -13.26 -19.06
C VAL A 152 20.50 -12.65 -17.79
N ILE A 153 21.64 -11.98 -17.88
CA ILE A 153 22.29 -11.33 -16.73
C ILE A 153 21.36 -10.28 -16.11
N ILE A 154 20.79 -9.38 -16.92
CA ILE A 154 19.86 -8.38 -16.41
C ILE A 154 18.68 -9.06 -15.73
N GLY A 155 18.04 -10.03 -16.38
CA GLY A 155 16.85 -10.72 -15.88
C GLY A 155 17.06 -11.46 -14.55
N SER A 156 18.27 -11.97 -14.33
CA SER A 156 18.53 -12.97 -13.29
C SER A 156 19.57 -12.57 -12.23
N ASP A 157 20.47 -11.62 -12.49
CA ASP A 157 21.47 -11.23 -11.50
C ASP A 157 20.85 -10.40 -10.36
N LYS A 158 21.31 -10.66 -9.12
CA LYS A 158 20.87 -10.00 -7.89
C LYS A 158 21.09 -8.48 -7.92
N ASP A 159 22.10 -8.01 -8.65
CA ASP A 159 22.47 -6.59 -8.72
C ASP A 159 21.34 -5.71 -9.27
N PHE A 160 20.42 -6.29 -10.04
CA PHE A 160 19.30 -5.56 -10.65
C PHE A 160 18.02 -5.54 -9.81
N ALA A 161 17.97 -6.21 -8.64
CA ALA A 161 16.76 -6.30 -7.84
C ALA A 161 16.24 -4.92 -7.41
N ALA A 162 17.09 -4.08 -6.80
CA ALA A 162 16.69 -2.74 -6.34
C ALA A 162 16.43 -1.77 -7.50
N THR A 163 17.33 -1.74 -8.49
CA THR A 163 17.24 -0.82 -9.63
C THR A 163 16.04 -1.12 -10.52
N ARG A 164 15.62 -2.39 -10.63
CA ARG A 164 14.39 -2.77 -11.33
C ARG A 164 13.14 -2.21 -10.68
N ILE A 165 13.06 -2.28 -9.34
CA ILE A 165 11.94 -1.68 -8.60
C ILE A 165 11.92 -0.18 -8.83
N ALA A 166 13.07 0.49 -8.66
CA ALA A 166 13.18 1.93 -8.88
C ALA A 166 12.76 2.33 -10.30
N TYR A 167 13.25 1.63 -11.33
CA TYR A 167 12.90 1.87 -12.72
C TYR A 167 11.41 1.67 -13.01
N LYS A 168 10.83 0.55 -12.55
CA LYS A 168 9.43 0.22 -12.86
C LYS A 168 8.42 1.06 -12.10
N LEU A 169 8.80 1.61 -10.96
CA LEU A 169 7.94 2.41 -10.09
C LEU A 169 8.25 3.92 -10.17
N ASN A 170 9.17 4.34 -11.05
CA ASN A 170 9.64 5.73 -11.19
C ASN A 170 10.19 6.34 -9.89
N LEU A 171 10.99 5.58 -9.14
CA LEU A 171 11.54 6.03 -7.86
C LEU A 171 12.93 6.65 -8.05
N GLN A 172 13.13 7.86 -7.53
CA GLN A 172 14.32 8.68 -7.79
C GLN A 172 15.28 8.79 -6.59
N GLY A 173 15.09 7.99 -5.54
CA GLY A 173 16.03 7.86 -4.42
C GLY A 173 17.11 6.80 -4.66
N PRO A 174 17.97 6.53 -3.66
CA PRO A 174 19.00 5.49 -3.76
C PRO A 174 18.40 4.10 -4.01
N ALA A 175 19.02 3.30 -4.88
CA ALA A 175 18.56 1.92 -5.17
C ALA A 175 19.72 0.94 -4.97
N LEU A 176 19.74 0.24 -3.84
CA LEU A 176 20.85 -0.61 -3.41
C LEU A 176 20.40 -2.05 -3.18
N THR A 177 21.13 -2.99 -3.78
CA THR A 177 21.02 -4.41 -3.43
C THR A 177 21.97 -4.74 -2.28
N VAL A 178 21.44 -5.28 -1.18
CA VAL A 178 22.17 -5.62 0.06
C VAL A 178 22.35 -7.12 0.18
N GLN A 179 23.51 -7.58 0.65
CA GLN A 179 23.83 -9.01 0.79
C GLN A 179 24.67 -9.30 2.03
N THR A 180 24.05 -9.89 3.05
CA THR A 180 24.70 -10.29 4.31
C THR A 180 24.17 -11.64 4.83
N ALA A 181 23.83 -12.55 3.91
CA ALA A 181 23.20 -13.84 4.21
C ALA A 181 21.88 -13.68 5.00
N CYS A 182 21.67 -14.43 6.08
CA CYS A 182 20.42 -14.44 6.85
C CYS A 182 20.05 -13.09 7.49
N SER A 183 20.98 -12.14 7.62
CA SER A 183 20.73 -10.78 8.13
C SER A 183 20.38 -9.75 7.05
N THR A 184 20.40 -10.14 5.77
CA THR A 184 20.28 -9.26 4.60
C THR A 184 19.14 -8.25 4.71
N SER A 185 17.91 -8.72 4.93
CA SER A 185 16.75 -7.82 5.00
C SER A 185 16.76 -6.87 6.20
N LEU A 186 17.33 -7.28 7.34
CA LEU A 186 17.40 -6.39 8.51
C LEU A 186 18.52 -5.35 8.38
N VAL A 187 19.62 -5.71 7.70
CA VAL A 187 20.65 -4.73 7.27
C VAL A 187 20.07 -3.76 6.24
N ALA A 188 19.21 -4.21 5.32
CA ALA A 188 18.51 -3.34 4.38
C ALA A 188 17.58 -2.35 5.10
N VAL A 189 16.85 -2.79 6.14
CA VAL A 189 16.05 -1.91 7.01
C VAL A 189 16.92 -0.89 7.73
N HIS A 190 18.08 -1.30 8.25
CA HIS A 190 19.04 -0.38 8.86
C HIS A 190 19.51 0.70 7.86
N GLN A 191 19.94 0.30 6.65
CA GLN A 191 20.38 1.26 5.63
C GLN A 191 19.27 2.22 5.19
N ALA A 192 18.05 1.71 5.01
CA ALA A 192 16.88 2.52 4.70
C ALA A 192 16.58 3.54 5.82
N THR A 193 16.70 3.12 7.08
CA THR A 193 16.56 3.99 8.25
C THR A 193 17.63 5.09 8.24
N GLN A 194 18.89 4.74 8.00
CA GLN A 194 19.98 5.73 7.92
C GLN A 194 19.73 6.74 6.80
N ALA A 195 19.36 6.29 5.60
CA ALA A 195 19.09 7.17 4.47
C ALA A 195 17.94 8.18 4.69
N LEU A 196 16.95 7.79 5.49
CA LEU A 196 15.88 8.70 5.92
C LEU A 196 16.42 9.75 6.88
N LEU A 197 17.24 9.34 7.85
CA LEU A 197 17.81 10.24 8.86
C LEU A 197 18.87 11.19 8.30
N THR A 198 19.58 10.78 7.24
CA THR A 198 20.53 11.61 6.49
C THR A 198 19.90 12.40 5.35
N TYR A 199 18.58 12.27 5.15
CA TYR A 199 17.81 12.94 4.08
C TYR A 199 18.23 12.58 2.65
N ASP A 200 18.88 11.43 2.46
CA ASP A 200 19.14 10.84 1.14
C ASP A 200 17.84 10.32 0.49
N ALA A 201 16.83 10.01 1.30
CA ALA A 201 15.49 9.63 0.87
C ALA A 201 14.41 10.30 1.73
N ASP A 202 13.21 10.48 1.18
CA ASP A 202 12.02 10.98 1.91
C ASP A 202 11.05 9.86 2.30
N VAL A 203 11.10 8.77 1.53
CA VAL A 203 10.42 7.50 1.78
C VAL A 203 11.42 6.40 1.42
N ALA A 204 11.44 5.29 2.14
CA ALA A 204 12.33 4.17 1.81
C ALA A 204 11.59 2.83 1.82
N LEU A 205 11.84 2.02 0.80
CA LEU A 205 11.45 0.62 0.73
C LEU A 205 12.60 -0.23 1.25
N ALA A 206 12.31 -1.15 2.18
CA ALA A 206 13.31 -2.08 2.72
C ALA A 206 12.77 -3.50 2.77
N GLY A 207 13.56 -4.49 2.34
CA GLY A 207 13.08 -5.88 2.32
C GLY A 207 14.04 -6.89 1.72
N ALA A 208 13.56 -8.10 1.48
CA ALA A 208 14.25 -9.10 0.68
C ALA A 208 13.30 -10.21 0.24
N ALA A 209 13.78 -11.06 -0.69
CA ALA A 209 13.11 -12.29 -1.09
C ALA A 209 14.11 -13.45 -1.19
N THR A 210 13.71 -14.62 -0.72
CA THR A 210 14.38 -15.89 -1.02
C THR A 210 13.39 -16.80 -1.74
N VAL A 211 13.77 -17.28 -2.91
CA VAL A 211 13.08 -18.38 -3.60
C VAL A 211 14.17 -19.27 -4.20
N ALA A 212 14.21 -20.54 -3.81
CA ALA A 212 15.22 -21.48 -4.29
C ALA A 212 14.56 -22.64 -5.03
N PRO A 213 14.33 -22.52 -6.35
CA PRO A 213 13.79 -23.61 -7.12
C PRO A 213 14.77 -24.79 -7.28
N PRO A 214 14.28 -26.01 -7.59
CA PRO A 214 12.86 -26.37 -7.58
C PRO A 214 12.28 -26.22 -6.18
N THR A 215 11.18 -25.47 -6.06
CA THR A 215 10.67 -24.99 -4.75
C THR A 215 10.07 -26.13 -3.94
N ARG A 216 9.75 -27.26 -4.60
CA ARG A 216 9.15 -28.45 -4.01
C ARG A 216 10.18 -29.58 -3.84
N ARG A 217 11.28 -29.29 -3.14
CA ARG A 217 12.30 -30.28 -2.76
C ARG A 217 12.51 -30.33 -1.25
N GLY A 218 12.89 -31.49 -0.74
CA GLY A 218 13.36 -31.64 0.64
C GLY A 218 14.77 -31.09 0.85
N HIS A 219 15.38 -31.45 1.96
CA HIS A 219 16.77 -31.11 2.29
C HIS A 219 17.50 -32.31 2.88
N LEU A 220 18.84 -32.28 2.86
CA LEU A 220 19.65 -33.28 3.55
C LEU A 220 19.99 -32.78 4.94
N HIS A 221 19.69 -33.59 5.94
CA HIS A 221 20.24 -33.44 7.27
C HIS A 221 21.63 -34.08 7.32
N GLU A 222 22.57 -33.34 7.89
CA GLU A 222 23.93 -33.81 8.17
C GLU A 222 24.22 -33.54 9.65
N PRO A 223 24.81 -34.50 10.39
CA PRO A 223 25.20 -34.26 11.78
C PRO A 223 26.13 -33.06 11.90
N GLY A 224 25.77 -32.10 12.76
CA GLY A 224 26.51 -30.83 12.92
C GLY A 224 26.21 -29.76 11.86
N GLY A 225 25.36 -30.06 10.89
CA GLY A 225 24.78 -29.09 9.97
C GLY A 225 23.68 -28.24 10.60
N ILE A 226 23.12 -27.33 9.81
CA ILE A 226 22.09 -26.38 10.28
C ILE A 226 20.65 -26.86 10.04
N PHE A 227 20.46 -27.91 9.24
CA PHE A 227 19.13 -28.36 8.84
C PHE A 227 18.56 -29.42 9.79
N SER A 228 17.29 -29.26 10.14
CA SER A 228 16.55 -30.15 11.06
C SER A 228 16.48 -31.58 10.53
N ALA A 229 16.55 -32.60 11.39
CA ALA A 229 16.44 -33.99 10.96
C ALA A 229 14.99 -34.43 10.70
N ASP A 230 14.00 -33.66 11.15
CA ASP A 230 12.58 -34.02 11.05
C ASP A 230 11.69 -32.95 10.40
N GLY A 231 12.32 -31.93 9.82
CA GLY A 231 11.65 -30.94 9.01
C GLY A 231 10.87 -29.90 9.81
N ARG A 232 11.27 -29.59 11.04
CA ARG A 232 10.65 -28.53 11.86
C ARG A 232 11.68 -27.60 12.50
N CYS A 233 11.31 -26.32 12.60
CA CYS A 233 12.09 -25.35 13.38
C CYS A 233 11.55 -25.29 14.81
N ARG A 234 12.27 -25.86 15.78
CA ARG A 234 11.87 -25.87 17.20
C ARG A 234 12.67 -24.89 18.04
N ALA A 235 12.55 -23.61 17.73
CA ALA A 235 13.25 -22.57 18.48
C ALA A 235 13.04 -22.74 19.99
N PHE A 236 14.15 -22.84 20.71
CA PHE A 236 14.27 -22.93 22.17
C PHE A 236 13.75 -24.20 22.84
N ASP A 237 13.25 -25.18 22.08
CA ASP A 237 12.79 -26.46 22.63
C ASP A 237 13.96 -27.41 22.89
N ALA A 238 13.82 -28.32 23.85
CA ALA A 238 14.82 -29.34 24.15
C ALA A 238 15.08 -30.29 22.96
N ALA A 239 14.12 -30.42 22.03
CA ALA A 239 14.26 -31.17 20.79
C ALA A 239 14.72 -30.30 19.59
N ALA A 240 15.26 -29.11 19.82
CA ALA A 240 15.85 -28.25 18.79
C ALA A 240 17.09 -28.92 18.17
N ASP A 241 17.01 -29.25 16.87
CA ASP A 241 18.06 -29.95 16.13
C ASP A 241 18.46 -29.26 14.81
N GLY A 242 17.81 -28.15 14.46
CA GLY A 242 18.08 -27.41 13.23
C GLY A 242 16.91 -26.57 12.74
N THR A 243 17.08 -26.07 11.52
CA THR A 243 16.13 -25.21 10.83
C THR A 243 15.62 -25.86 9.53
N VAL A 244 14.52 -25.32 8.99
CA VAL A 244 13.91 -25.76 7.74
C VAL A 244 14.09 -24.66 6.71
N PRO A 245 14.67 -24.92 5.53
CA PRO A 245 14.79 -23.91 4.50
C PRO A 245 13.41 -23.53 3.96
N GLY A 246 13.22 -22.26 3.57
CA GLY A 246 11.94 -21.79 3.06
C GLY A 246 12.04 -20.69 2.02
N ASP A 247 10.98 -20.58 1.21
CA ASP A 247 10.74 -19.52 0.25
C ASP A 247 9.86 -18.43 0.88
N GLY A 248 10.19 -17.16 0.65
CA GLY A 248 9.42 -16.05 1.18
C GLY A 248 9.98 -14.69 0.85
N ALA A 249 9.18 -13.66 1.04
CA ALA A 249 9.54 -12.27 0.81
C ALA A 249 8.81 -11.34 1.79
N GLY A 250 9.42 -10.18 2.04
CA GLY A 250 8.79 -9.10 2.78
C GLY A 250 9.38 -7.75 2.37
N VAL A 251 8.54 -6.72 2.35
CA VAL A 251 8.93 -5.33 2.10
C VAL A 251 8.17 -4.43 3.07
N VAL A 252 8.86 -3.46 3.67
CA VAL A 252 8.28 -2.38 4.47
C VAL A 252 8.51 -1.03 3.83
N VAL A 253 7.58 -0.10 4.05
CA VAL A 253 7.68 1.32 3.69
C VAL A 253 8.00 2.11 4.95
N LEU A 254 9.08 2.88 4.90
CA LEU A 254 9.62 3.64 6.00
C LEU A 254 9.60 5.14 5.68
N LYS A 255 9.30 5.96 6.69
CA LYS A 255 9.38 7.43 6.64
C LYS A 255 9.90 7.96 7.97
N ARG A 256 10.51 9.15 7.99
CA ARG A 256 10.74 9.86 9.26
C ARG A 256 9.40 10.02 9.98
N LEU A 257 9.37 9.79 11.29
CA LEU A 257 8.12 9.81 12.07
C LEU A 257 7.39 11.16 11.93
N THR A 258 8.13 12.26 11.97
CA THR A 258 7.63 13.62 11.80
C THR A 258 6.94 13.82 10.45
N ASP A 259 7.54 13.33 9.37
CA ASP A 259 6.95 13.37 8.02
C ASP A 259 5.71 12.49 7.90
N ALA A 260 5.74 11.29 8.51
CA ALA A 260 4.60 10.38 8.52
C ALA A 260 3.37 11.00 9.21
N LEU A 261 3.58 11.63 10.36
CA LEU A 261 2.54 12.32 11.12
C LEU A 261 2.01 13.56 10.37
N ARG A 262 2.90 14.33 9.74
CA ARG A 262 2.53 15.49 8.91
C ARG A 262 1.65 15.08 7.73
N ASP A 263 2.04 14.00 7.05
CA ASP A 263 1.37 13.54 5.82
C ASP A 263 0.10 12.72 6.10
N GLY A 264 -0.18 12.46 7.38
CA GLY A 264 -1.37 11.75 7.83
C GLY A 264 -1.30 10.24 7.58
N ASP A 265 -0.11 9.66 7.54
CA ASP A 265 0.07 8.23 7.32
C ASP A 265 -0.42 7.39 8.51
N THR A 266 -0.81 6.15 8.25
CA THR A 266 -0.96 5.17 9.34
C THR A 266 0.42 4.73 9.77
N VAL A 267 0.79 5.03 11.01
CA VAL A 267 2.01 4.50 11.64
C VAL A 267 1.66 3.18 12.30
N HIS A 268 2.30 2.08 11.88
CA HIS A 268 2.08 0.76 12.45
C HIS A 268 3.00 0.46 13.64
N ALA A 269 4.23 0.96 13.57
CA ALA A 269 5.22 0.94 14.64
C ALA A 269 6.28 2.00 14.34
N VAL A 270 7.16 2.25 15.30
CA VAL A 270 8.27 3.19 15.16
C VAL A 270 9.59 2.48 15.45
N ILE A 271 10.53 2.57 14.51
CA ILE A 271 11.93 2.20 14.70
C ILE A 271 12.60 3.33 15.48
N ARG A 272 13.01 3.06 16.71
CA ARG A 272 13.75 4.02 17.56
C ARG A 272 15.26 3.95 17.38
N GLY A 273 15.77 2.77 17.07
CA GLY A 273 17.20 2.58 16.81
C GLY A 273 17.48 1.30 16.08
N SER A 274 18.63 1.25 15.42
CA SER A 274 19.14 0.03 14.78
C SER A 274 20.65 0.06 14.73
N ALA A 275 21.27 -1.12 14.77
CA ALA A 275 22.72 -1.27 14.66
C ALA A 275 23.09 -2.50 13.84
N VAL A 276 24.28 -2.45 13.22
CA VAL A 276 24.89 -3.56 12.48
C VAL A 276 26.36 -3.69 12.90
N ASN A 277 26.86 -4.91 13.08
CA ASN A 277 28.28 -5.17 13.32
C ASN A 277 28.75 -6.48 12.67
N ASN A 278 29.99 -6.89 12.95
CA ASN A 278 30.50 -8.20 12.57
C ASN A 278 31.24 -8.89 13.74
N ASP A 279 31.07 -10.21 13.86
CA ASP A 279 31.69 -11.04 14.91
C ASP A 279 33.23 -11.09 14.85
N GLY A 280 33.82 -10.84 13.67
CA GLY A 280 35.25 -10.94 13.44
C GLY A 280 35.81 -12.35 13.67
N ALA A 281 37.11 -12.44 14.00
CA ALA A 281 37.84 -13.71 14.10
C ALA A 281 37.69 -14.45 15.45
N ARG A 282 36.97 -13.88 16.44
CA ARG A 282 36.91 -14.42 17.81
C ARG A 282 35.94 -15.59 18.00
N LYS A 283 35.14 -15.90 16.98
CA LYS A 283 34.17 -16.99 16.98
C LYS A 283 34.83 -18.34 16.65
N ALA A 284 34.22 -19.45 17.09
CA ALA A 284 34.80 -20.80 17.01
C ALA A 284 35.07 -21.30 15.56
N GLY A 285 34.45 -20.68 14.56
CA GLY A 285 34.66 -20.99 13.14
C GLY A 285 33.86 -20.06 12.23
N PHE A 286 34.11 -20.08 10.92
CA PHE A 286 33.46 -19.17 9.96
C PHE A 286 31.92 -19.24 9.98
N THR A 287 31.35 -20.39 10.32
CA THR A 287 29.90 -20.59 10.40
C THR A 287 29.33 -20.45 11.81
N ALA A 288 30.18 -20.45 12.84
CA ALA A 288 29.75 -20.33 14.23
C ALA A 288 29.29 -18.90 14.58
N PRO A 289 28.23 -18.73 15.38
CA PRO A 289 27.80 -17.42 15.86
C PRO A 289 28.77 -16.84 16.91
N GLY A 290 28.89 -15.52 16.98
CA GLY A 290 29.70 -14.80 17.97
C GLY A 290 28.86 -14.19 19.11
N PRO A 291 28.79 -14.78 20.32
CA PRO A 291 27.97 -14.25 21.42
C PRO A 291 28.31 -12.80 21.79
N THR A 292 29.59 -12.42 21.77
CA THR A 292 30.02 -11.05 22.06
C THR A 292 29.57 -10.05 20.99
N GLY A 293 29.61 -10.44 19.72
CA GLY A 293 29.16 -9.59 18.61
C GLY A 293 27.64 -9.38 18.66
N GLN A 294 26.89 -10.44 18.98
CA GLN A 294 25.44 -10.36 19.20
C GLN A 294 25.09 -9.43 20.37
N ALA A 295 25.73 -9.59 21.53
CA ALA A 295 25.50 -8.71 22.68
C ALA A 295 25.83 -7.24 22.34
N ALA A 296 26.95 -7.00 21.65
CA ALA A 296 27.37 -5.66 21.25
C ALA A 296 26.41 -4.98 20.27
N VAL A 297 25.85 -5.69 19.29
CA VAL A 297 24.89 -5.09 18.34
C VAL A 297 23.56 -4.77 19.01
N ILE A 298 23.11 -5.62 19.94
CA ILE A 298 21.88 -5.40 20.71
C ILE A 298 22.04 -4.16 21.61
N ALA A 299 23.16 -4.08 22.35
CA ALA A 299 23.46 -2.94 23.20
C ALA A 299 23.56 -1.64 22.39
N ALA A 300 24.26 -1.65 21.25
CA ALA A 300 24.41 -0.47 20.39
C ALA A 300 23.05 0.00 19.83
N ALA A 301 22.16 -0.91 19.44
CA ALA A 301 20.85 -0.54 18.93
C ALA A 301 19.95 0.07 20.03
N LEU A 302 20.04 -0.43 21.27
CA LEU A 302 19.33 0.14 22.43
C LEU A 302 19.89 1.50 22.83
N GLU A 303 21.21 1.69 22.77
CA GLU A 303 21.88 2.97 23.02
C GLU A 303 21.49 4.02 21.97
N VAL A 304 21.51 3.66 20.68
CA VAL A 304 21.01 4.54 19.59
C VAL A 304 19.54 4.88 19.76
N ALA A 305 18.74 3.95 20.29
CA ALA A 305 17.32 4.16 20.54
C ALA A 305 17.02 4.99 21.81
N ASP A 306 18.01 5.22 22.67
CA ASP A 306 17.84 5.74 24.04
C ASP A 306 16.77 4.96 24.83
N VAL A 307 16.77 3.63 24.71
CA VAL A 307 15.79 2.73 25.35
C VAL A 307 16.44 1.92 26.46
N ASP A 308 15.88 2.00 27.67
CA ASP A 308 16.21 1.10 28.78
C ASP A 308 15.81 -0.34 28.40
N PRO A 309 16.75 -1.31 28.41
CA PRO A 309 16.47 -2.72 28.13
C PRO A 309 15.32 -3.29 28.98
N ASP A 310 15.12 -2.79 30.20
CA ASP A 310 14.05 -3.23 31.11
C ASP A 310 12.64 -2.92 30.60
N THR A 311 12.50 -2.03 29.61
CA THR A 311 11.20 -1.63 29.05
C THR A 311 10.80 -2.44 27.81
N VAL A 312 11.69 -3.32 27.32
CA VAL A 312 11.44 -4.17 26.16
C VAL A 312 10.66 -5.41 26.61
N GLY A 313 9.45 -5.59 26.06
CA GLY A 313 8.57 -6.70 26.43
C GLY A 313 8.64 -7.91 25.50
N LEU A 314 9.27 -7.77 24.33
CA LEU A 314 9.40 -8.83 23.33
C LEU A 314 10.71 -8.69 22.56
N VAL A 315 11.46 -9.77 22.39
CA VAL A 315 12.54 -9.85 21.41
C VAL A 315 12.21 -10.93 20.39
N GLU A 316 11.94 -10.52 19.16
CA GLU A 316 11.92 -11.42 18.02
C GLU A 316 13.36 -11.78 17.66
N THR A 317 13.75 -12.97 18.06
CA THR A 317 15.10 -13.50 17.94
C THR A 317 15.43 -13.93 16.51
N HIS A 318 16.71 -14.17 16.25
CA HIS A 318 17.12 -14.95 15.10
C HIS A 318 16.59 -16.39 15.20
N GLY A 319 16.64 -17.02 16.37
CA GLY A 319 15.80 -18.17 16.77
C GLY A 319 15.69 -19.27 15.72
N THR A 320 16.82 -19.90 15.37
CA THR A 320 16.89 -20.87 14.27
C THR A 320 16.44 -22.27 14.67
N GLY A 321 16.29 -22.57 15.96
CA GLY A 321 16.02 -23.93 16.42
C GLY A 321 17.25 -24.82 16.38
N THR A 322 18.45 -24.22 16.36
CA THR A 322 19.71 -24.98 16.34
C THR A 322 20.20 -25.23 17.76
N ALA A 323 20.70 -26.44 18.02
CA ALA A 323 21.17 -26.85 19.35
C ALA A 323 22.26 -25.93 19.93
N LEU A 324 23.10 -25.34 19.07
CA LEU A 324 24.16 -24.41 19.47
C LEU A 324 23.74 -22.93 19.41
N GLY A 325 22.96 -22.54 18.40
CA GLY A 325 22.62 -21.13 18.16
C GLY A 325 21.68 -20.56 19.21
N ASP A 326 20.63 -21.30 19.57
CA ASP A 326 19.60 -20.83 20.50
C ASP A 326 20.19 -20.52 21.91
N PRO A 327 21.02 -21.40 22.53
CA PRO A 327 21.69 -21.05 23.78
C PRO A 327 22.63 -19.84 23.68
N ILE A 328 23.36 -19.70 22.56
CA ILE A 328 24.30 -18.58 22.34
C ILE A 328 23.54 -17.26 22.24
N GLU A 329 22.43 -17.23 21.52
CA GLU A 329 21.62 -16.03 21.35
C GLU A 329 21.02 -15.57 22.68
N VAL A 330 20.46 -16.48 23.48
CA VAL A 330 19.92 -16.12 24.81
C VAL A 330 21.03 -15.70 25.77
N ALA A 331 22.21 -16.33 25.71
CA ALA A 331 23.36 -15.90 26.51
C ALA A 331 23.86 -14.49 26.12
N ALA A 332 23.80 -14.12 24.85
CA ALA A 332 24.12 -12.77 24.38
C ALA A 332 23.07 -11.75 24.85
N LEU A 333 21.79 -12.08 24.73
CA LEU A 333 20.69 -11.26 25.25
C LEU A 333 20.83 -11.02 26.76
N ARG A 334 21.16 -12.05 27.55
CA ARG A 334 21.39 -11.89 29.00
C ARG A 334 22.48 -10.88 29.34
N GLN A 335 23.50 -10.71 28.51
CA GLN A 335 24.56 -9.73 28.78
C GLN A 335 24.06 -8.29 28.72
N VAL A 336 23.00 -8.03 27.95
CA VAL A 336 22.45 -6.69 27.73
C VAL A 336 21.25 -6.42 28.63
N PHE A 337 20.37 -7.42 28.79
CA PHE A 337 19.11 -7.28 29.52
C PHE A 337 19.21 -7.57 31.02
N ASN A 338 20.36 -7.97 31.58
CA ASN A 338 20.47 -8.23 33.04
C ASN A 338 20.78 -6.97 33.86
N SER A 339 19.81 -6.08 33.97
CA SER A 339 19.75 -5.17 35.13
C SER A 339 19.43 -5.99 36.41
N ALA A 340 19.96 -5.56 37.55
CA ALA A 340 19.73 -6.22 38.85
C ALA A 340 18.39 -5.80 39.51
N ARG A 341 17.35 -5.44 38.73
CA ARG A 341 16.08 -4.97 39.28
C ARG A 341 15.17 -6.14 39.67
N PRO A 342 14.70 -6.24 40.93
CA PRO A 342 13.84 -7.34 41.39
C PRO A 342 12.43 -7.33 40.78
N ASP A 343 11.89 -6.14 40.47
CA ASP A 343 10.48 -5.93 40.10
C ASP A 343 10.25 -5.70 38.59
N ARG A 344 11.17 -6.18 37.74
CA ARG A 344 11.13 -5.93 36.29
C ARG A 344 10.09 -6.79 35.56
N ALA A 345 9.46 -6.21 34.54
CA ALA A 345 8.54 -6.94 33.68
C ALA A 345 9.28 -8.03 32.87
N PRO A 346 8.68 -9.21 32.64
CA PRO A 346 9.29 -10.24 31.82
C PRO A 346 9.38 -9.82 30.36
N CYS A 347 10.45 -10.26 29.68
CA CYS A 347 10.64 -10.07 28.24
C CYS A 347 10.40 -11.39 27.53
N ALA A 348 9.37 -11.46 26.68
CA ALA A 348 9.12 -12.65 25.87
C ALA A 348 10.16 -12.80 24.76
N LEU A 349 10.54 -14.03 24.44
CA LEU A 349 11.27 -14.35 23.21
C LEU A 349 10.32 -14.86 22.13
N GLY A 350 10.52 -14.42 20.90
CA GLY A 350 9.78 -14.86 19.73
C GLY A 350 10.70 -15.45 18.67
N ALA A 351 10.17 -16.39 17.87
CA ALA A 351 10.87 -16.92 16.70
C ALA A 351 9.87 -17.27 15.59
N VAL A 352 9.72 -16.42 14.58
CA VAL A 352 8.79 -16.62 13.44
C VAL A 352 9.16 -17.84 12.59
N LYS A 353 10.42 -18.28 12.67
CA LYS A 353 10.90 -19.45 11.92
C LYS A 353 10.19 -20.75 12.31
N SER A 354 9.63 -20.82 13.52
CA SER A 354 8.78 -21.95 13.93
C SER A 354 7.45 -22.03 13.17
N VAL A 355 7.02 -20.94 12.52
CA VAL A 355 5.77 -20.85 11.75
C VAL A 355 6.04 -21.00 10.26
N VAL A 356 7.05 -20.30 9.73
CA VAL A 356 7.29 -20.20 8.26
C VAL A 356 8.61 -20.80 7.79
N GLY A 357 9.37 -21.47 8.67
CA GLY A 357 10.74 -21.91 8.38
C GLY A 357 11.73 -20.74 8.29
N HIS A 358 12.97 -21.05 7.90
CA HIS A 358 14.01 -20.05 7.67
C HIS A 358 13.99 -19.55 6.23
N LEU A 359 13.46 -18.34 6.06
CA LEU A 359 13.33 -17.63 4.78
C LEU A 359 14.62 -16.92 4.34
N ASP A 360 15.78 -17.42 4.78
CA ASP A 360 17.12 -16.91 4.43
C ASP A 360 17.21 -15.37 4.42
N THR A 361 17.39 -14.72 3.27
CA THR A 361 17.58 -13.27 3.17
C THR A 361 16.36 -12.48 3.62
N ALA A 362 15.14 -13.04 3.51
CA ALA A 362 13.88 -12.43 3.91
C ALA A 362 13.54 -12.63 5.40
N ALA A 363 14.31 -13.45 6.13
CA ALA A 363 13.99 -13.81 7.52
C ALA A 363 13.90 -12.59 8.46
N GLY A 364 14.80 -11.61 8.31
CA GLY A 364 14.83 -10.41 9.15
C GLY A 364 13.59 -9.53 9.00
N VAL A 365 13.20 -9.19 7.78
CA VAL A 365 12.00 -8.36 7.53
C VAL A 365 10.70 -9.08 7.88
N VAL A 366 10.62 -10.41 7.73
CA VAL A 366 9.44 -11.16 8.17
C VAL A 366 9.33 -11.19 9.70
N GLY A 367 10.44 -11.31 10.42
CA GLY A 367 10.48 -11.13 11.88
C GLY A 367 10.09 -9.70 12.30
N LEU A 368 10.56 -8.69 11.56
CA LEU A 368 10.16 -7.29 11.77
C LEU A 368 8.64 -7.12 11.60
N ILE A 369 8.07 -7.60 10.49
CA ILE A 369 6.63 -7.50 10.20
C ILE A 369 5.80 -8.25 11.26
N LYS A 370 6.19 -9.46 11.66
CA LYS A 370 5.57 -10.16 12.80
C LYS A 370 5.51 -9.26 14.04
N THR A 371 6.63 -8.62 14.36
CA THR A 371 6.77 -7.79 15.57
C THR A 371 5.92 -6.53 15.49
N VAL A 372 5.85 -5.89 14.31
CA VAL A 372 4.94 -4.76 14.04
C VAL A 372 3.49 -5.18 14.22
N LEU A 373 3.10 -6.36 13.74
CA LEU A 373 1.75 -6.91 13.95
C LEU A 373 1.48 -7.21 15.43
N ALA A 374 2.44 -7.76 16.17
CA ALA A 374 2.33 -7.99 17.62
C ALA A 374 2.11 -6.68 18.39
N LEU A 375 2.80 -5.59 18.03
CA LEU A 375 2.59 -4.25 18.58
C LEU A 375 1.19 -3.72 18.23
N THR A 376 0.79 -3.85 16.96
CA THR A 376 -0.51 -3.38 16.44
C THR A 376 -1.68 -4.08 17.14
N HIS A 377 -1.59 -5.40 17.30
CA HIS A 377 -2.60 -6.23 17.97
C HIS A 377 -2.44 -6.25 19.49
N ARG A 378 -1.36 -5.69 20.03
CA ARG A 378 -1.05 -5.64 21.46
C ARG A 378 -1.03 -7.03 22.10
N THR A 379 -0.44 -8.00 21.42
CA THR A 379 -0.44 -9.42 21.79
C THR A 379 0.95 -10.01 21.63
N ILE A 380 1.41 -10.77 22.63
CA ILE A 380 2.60 -11.62 22.53
C ILE A 380 2.15 -12.99 21.98
N PRO A 381 2.59 -13.39 20.78
CA PRO A 381 2.24 -14.69 20.21
C PRO A 381 3.06 -15.85 20.81
N PRO A 382 2.60 -17.10 20.69
CA PRO A 382 3.38 -18.26 21.10
C PRO A 382 4.58 -18.51 20.18
N ILE A 383 5.54 -19.31 20.66
CA ILE A 383 6.54 -19.99 19.82
C ILE A 383 5.96 -21.34 19.40
N ALA A 384 5.77 -21.57 18.10
CA ALA A 384 5.25 -22.84 17.62
C ALA A 384 6.24 -23.99 17.94
N HIS A 385 5.69 -25.18 18.19
CA HIS A 385 6.43 -26.39 18.58
C HIS A 385 7.15 -26.38 19.93
N LEU A 386 7.15 -25.28 20.68
CA LEU A 386 7.73 -25.23 22.01
C LEU A 386 6.88 -26.05 23.00
N ARG A 387 7.49 -27.06 23.62
CA ARG A 387 6.89 -27.93 24.64
C ARG A 387 7.71 -27.95 25.92
N THR A 388 9.02 -28.16 25.78
CA THR A 388 9.96 -28.27 26.89
C THR A 388 11.14 -27.35 26.61
N PRO A 389 11.38 -26.30 27.41
CA PRO A 389 12.55 -25.44 27.22
C PRO A 389 13.85 -26.24 27.21
N ASN A 390 14.77 -25.88 26.31
CA ASN A 390 16.09 -26.50 26.25
C ASN A 390 16.89 -26.18 27.52
N PRO A 391 17.36 -27.18 28.30
CA PRO A 391 18.07 -26.94 29.55
C PRO A 391 19.44 -26.26 29.38
N ALA A 392 20.00 -26.25 28.16
CA ALA A 392 21.21 -25.49 27.85
C ALA A 392 20.95 -23.98 27.73
N ILE A 393 19.69 -23.56 27.59
CA ILE A 393 19.33 -22.15 27.52
C ILE A 393 19.31 -21.60 28.94
N PRO A 394 20.05 -20.51 29.19
CA PRO A 394 20.24 -20.01 30.54
C PRO A 394 19.02 -19.17 30.97
N LEU A 395 17.83 -19.75 31.16
CA LEU A 395 16.63 -19.02 31.56
C LEU A 395 16.60 -18.66 33.06
N ASP A 396 17.21 -19.49 33.90
CA ASP A 396 17.24 -19.29 35.34
C ASP A 396 17.89 -17.97 35.72
N GLY A 397 17.16 -17.16 36.50
CA GLY A 397 17.57 -15.82 36.93
C GLY A 397 17.64 -14.79 35.79
N SER A 398 17.01 -15.05 34.64
CA SER A 398 16.87 -14.08 33.53
C SER A 398 15.48 -13.44 33.51
N VAL A 399 15.30 -12.39 32.70
CA VAL A 399 13.97 -11.78 32.39
C VAL A 399 13.18 -12.59 31.38
N PHE A 400 13.84 -13.52 30.69
CA PHE A 400 13.30 -14.08 29.48
C PHE A 400 12.30 -15.17 29.77
N GLU A 401 11.17 -15.09 29.08
CA GLU A 401 10.17 -16.14 29.05
C GLU A 401 9.96 -16.65 27.63
N LEU A 402 9.55 -17.92 27.53
CA LEU A 402 9.25 -18.56 26.27
C LEU A 402 7.73 -18.80 26.18
N PRO A 403 6.97 -17.97 25.43
CA PRO A 403 5.52 -18.07 25.38
C PRO A 403 5.06 -19.33 24.64
N THR A 404 4.18 -20.11 25.26
CA THR A 404 3.53 -21.29 24.66
C THR A 404 2.08 -21.03 24.25
N THR A 405 1.50 -19.89 24.67
CA THR A 405 0.16 -19.43 24.30
C THR A 405 0.17 -17.94 23.99
N ALA A 406 -0.74 -17.50 23.12
CA ALA A 406 -0.94 -16.08 22.85
C ALA A 406 -1.51 -15.39 24.10
N ARG A 407 -0.97 -14.20 24.45
CA ARG A 407 -1.43 -13.43 25.60
C ARG A 407 -1.44 -11.92 25.34
N PRO A 408 -2.33 -11.14 25.98
CA PRO A 408 -2.27 -9.69 25.92
C PRO A 408 -0.90 -9.16 26.35
N TRP A 409 -0.43 -8.15 25.63
CA TRP A 409 0.84 -7.50 25.89
C TRP A 409 0.60 -6.22 26.69
N ALA A 410 0.95 -6.22 27.98
CA ALA A 410 0.90 -5.03 28.81
C ALA A 410 2.05 -4.07 28.48
N PRO A 411 1.81 -2.75 28.42
CA PRO A 411 2.87 -1.75 28.24
C PRO A 411 3.70 -1.60 29.53
N VAL A 412 4.96 -1.21 29.38
CA VAL A 412 5.85 -0.77 30.46
C VAL A 412 6.03 0.74 30.30
N ASP A 413 5.87 1.51 31.37
CA ASP A 413 5.89 2.99 31.33
C ASP A 413 4.92 3.59 30.29
N GLY A 414 3.78 2.92 30.08
CA GLY A 414 2.73 3.38 29.16
C GLY A 414 2.99 3.06 27.68
N VAL A 415 4.08 2.36 27.34
CA VAL A 415 4.45 2.02 25.97
C VAL A 415 4.92 0.56 25.80
N ARG A 416 4.71 -0.03 24.64
CA ARG A 416 5.26 -1.36 24.27
C ARG A 416 6.48 -1.21 23.38
N ARG A 417 7.56 -1.92 23.72
CA ARG A 417 8.80 -1.95 22.95
C ARG A 417 9.25 -3.36 22.64
N ALA A 418 9.82 -3.55 21.45
CA ALA A 418 10.38 -4.83 21.03
C ALA A 418 11.77 -4.68 20.40
N GLY A 419 12.56 -5.74 20.49
CA GLY A 419 13.77 -5.93 19.68
C GLY A 419 13.53 -6.93 18.54
N VAL A 420 14.25 -6.78 17.44
CA VAL A 420 14.28 -7.76 16.33
C VAL A 420 15.73 -8.03 15.95
N SER A 421 16.14 -9.30 15.98
CA SER A 421 17.51 -9.74 15.68
C SER A 421 17.59 -10.55 14.38
N ALA A 422 18.67 -10.35 13.61
CA ALA A 422 19.03 -11.24 12.52
C ALA A 422 20.56 -11.39 12.41
N PHE A 423 21.04 -12.63 12.39
CA PHE A 423 22.47 -12.95 12.39
C PHE A 423 22.84 -13.74 11.13
N GLY A 424 23.71 -13.17 10.30
CA GLY A 424 24.16 -13.79 9.06
C GLY A 424 25.31 -14.76 9.29
N ILE A 425 25.33 -15.86 8.55
CA ILE A 425 26.52 -16.70 8.46
C ILE A 425 27.72 -15.86 7.97
N GLY A 426 28.90 -16.08 8.55
CA GLY A 426 30.04 -15.17 8.40
C GLY A 426 30.10 -14.04 9.44
N GLY A 427 29.03 -13.84 10.23
CA GLY A 427 29.04 -13.06 11.47
C GLY A 427 28.50 -11.63 11.37
N THR A 428 27.86 -11.24 10.26
CA THR A 428 27.22 -9.91 10.17
C THR A 428 25.89 -9.92 10.92
N ASN A 429 25.83 -9.18 12.02
CA ASN A 429 24.67 -9.12 12.91
C ASN A 429 23.92 -7.81 12.73
N ALA A 430 22.59 -7.85 12.86
CA ALA A 430 21.73 -6.68 12.88
C ALA A 430 20.72 -6.78 14.02
N HIS A 431 20.43 -5.65 14.66
CA HIS A 431 19.37 -5.52 15.66
C HIS A 431 18.58 -4.22 15.43
N VAL A 432 17.25 -4.29 15.58
CA VAL A 432 16.32 -3.15 15.44
C VAL A 432 15.46 -3.05 16.69
N VAL A 433 15.33 -1.84 17.24
CA VAL A 433 14.46 -1.53 18.38
C VAL A 433 13.20 -0.84 17.88
N LEU A 434 12.06 -1.44 18.18
CA LEU A 434 10.71 -0.98 17.83
C LEU A 434 9.96 -0.49 19.05
N GLU A 435 9.05 0.45 18.82
CA GLU A 435 8.07 0.95 19.78
C GLU A 435 6.68 0.96 19.13
N GLU A 436 5.61 0.83 19.93
CA GLU A 436 4.24 0.95 19.42
C GLU A 436 3.97 2.33 18.81
N ALA A 437 3.05 2.37 17.85
CA ALA A 437 2.69 3.62 17.19
C ALA A 437 2.09 4.64 18.17
N PRO A 438 2.35 5.95 17.97
CA PRO A 438 1.77 6.99 18.81
C PRO A 438 0.24 6.97 18.73
N PRO A 439 -0.46 7.33 19.82
CA PRO A 439 -1.91 7.33 19.84
C PRO A 439 -2.46 8.31 18.80
N ILE A 440 -3.44 7.84 18.03
CA ILE A 440 -4.07 8.63 16.99
C ILE A 440 -5.19 9.47 17.62
N PRO A 441 -5.15 10.82 17.58
CA PRO A 441 -6.19 11.65 18.18
C PRO A 441 -7.57 11.37 17.54
N ALA A 442 -8.62 11.27 18.36
CA ALA A 442 -9.98 11.16 17.86
C ALA A 442 -10.36 12.45 17.09
N ARG A 443 -11.07 12.31 15.96
CA ARG A 443 -11.57 13.43 15.17
C ARG A 443 -13.10 13.35 15.03
N PRO A 444 -13.81 14.49 14.99
CA PRO A 444 -15.23 14.48 14.74
C PRO A 444 -15.49 13.96 13.32
N ARG A 445 -16.23 12.85 13.24
CA ARG A 445 -16.52 12.17 11.99
C ARG A 445 -17.89 12.60 11.46
N ARG A 446 -17.97 12.95 10.18
CA ARG A 446 -19.23 13.29 9.50
C ARG A 446 -19.70 12.11 8.66
N HIS A 447 -20.98 11.80 8.78
CA HIS A 447 -21.62 10.73 8.02
C HIS A 447 -22.14 11.31 6.69
N VAL A 448 -21.25 11.41 5.71
CA VAL A 448 -21.60 11.93 4.37
C VAL A 448 -21.21 10.92 3.30
N PRO A 449 -21.97 10.82 2.19
CA PRO A 449 -21.64 9.92 1.10
C PRO A 449 -20.21 10.15 0.59
N GLN A 450 -19.50 9.08 0.25
CA GLN A 450 -18.14 9.14 -0.27
C GLN A 450 -18.02 8.40 -1.59
N LEU A 451 -17.13 8.88 -2.45
CA LEU A 451 -16.80 8.24 -3.71
C LEU A 451 -15.50 7.46 -3.56
N VAL A 452 -15.59 6.14 -3.64
CA VAL A 452 -14.44 5.24 -3.65
C VAL A 452 -14.15 4.84 -5.08
N LEU A 453 -12.87 4.92 -5.46
CA LEU A 453 -12.40 4.60 -6.81
C LEU A 453 -11.52 3.36 -6.78
N VAL A 454 -11.70 2.50 -7.79
CA VAL A 454 -10.91 1.28 -7.99
C VAL A 454 -10.47 1.24 -9.44
N SER A 455 -9.21 0.88 -9.68
CA SER A 455 -8.76 0.63 -11.05
C SER A 455 -7.80 -0.55 -11.18
N ALA A 456 -7.79 -1.19 -12.35
CA ALA A 456 -6.87 -2.28 -12.65
C ALA A 456 -6.45 -2.40 -14.12
N LYS A 457 -5.47 -3.27 -14.41
CA LYS A 457 -5.02 -3.57 -15.78
C LYS A 457 -5.99 -4.45 -16.56
N THR A 458 -6.79 -5.27 -15.88
CA THR A 458 -7.75 -6.18 -16.50
C THR A 458 -9.12 -6.12 -15.82
N ALA A 459 -10.17 -6.56 -16.52
CA ALA A 459 -11.52 -6.59 -15.98
C ALA A 459 -11.63 -7.48 -14.73
N ALA A 460 -11.04 -8.68 -14.79
CA ALA A 460 -11.10 -9.65 -13.69
C ALA A 460 -10.44 -9.08 -12.42
N VAL A 461 -9.26 -8.47 -12.54
CA VAL A 461 -8.55 -7.87 -11.40
C VAL A 461 -9.31 -6.64 -10.88
N ALA A 462 -9.96 -5.87 -11.75
CA ALA A 462 -10.78 -4.75 -11.31
C ALA A 462 -12.02 -5.20 -10.52
N GLN A 463 -12.62 -6.33 -10.90
CA GLN A 463 -13.73 -6.92 -10.15
C GLN A 463 -13.27 -7.44 -8.78
N ASP A 464 -12.15 -8.17 -8.69
CA ASP A 464 -11.60 -8.63 -7.39
C ASP A 464 -11.24 -7.43 -6.50
N SER A 465 -10.60 -6.40 -7.07
CA SER A 465 -10.31 -5.16 -6.35
C SER A 465 -11.58 -4.50 -5.81
N LEU A 466 -12.64 -4.46 -6.61
CA LEU A 466 -13.93 -3.90 -6.24
C LEU A 466 -14.56 -4.70 -5.09
N ASP A 467 -14.54 -6.03 -5.16
CA ASP A 467 -15.11 -6.90 -4.14
C ASP A 467 -14.37 -6.72 -2.80
N ARG A 468 -13.03 -6.69 -2.82
CA ARG A 468 -12.18 -6.46 -1.64
C ARG A 468 -12.42 -5.09 -1.01
N VAL A 469 -12.44 -4.04 -1.82
CA VAL A 469 -12.67 -2.67 -1.34
C VAL A 469 -14.08 -2.50 -0.79
N THR A 470 -15.08 -3.14 -1.41
CA THR A 470 -16.46 -3.09 -0.93
C THR A 470 -16.60 -3.82 0.41
N ALA A 471 -15.99 -5.00 0.55
CA ALA A 471 -15.96 -5.72 1.82
C ALA A 471 -15.25 -4.92 2.92
N PHE A 472 -14.12 -4.28 2.60
CA PHE A 472 -13.40 -3.42 3.53
C PHE A 472 -14.22 -2.19 3.94
N ALA A 473 -14.86 -1.53 2.98
CA ALA A 473 -15.73 -0.37 3.23
C ALA A 473 -16.92 -0.72 4.13
N ALA A 474 -17.48 -1.93 4.00
CA ALA A 474 -18.57 -2.41 4.85
C ALA A 474 -18.14 -2.63 6.32
N GLY A 475 -16.88 -3.03 6.55
CA GLY A 475 -16.29 -3.15 7.89
C GLY A 475 -15.71 -1.84 8.44
N THR A 476 -15.56 -0.81 7.60
CA THR A 476 -15.00 0.48 7.99
C THR A 476 -16.06 1.29 8.75
N ALA A 477 -15.69 1.87 9.90
CA ALA A 477 -16.60 2.74 10.64
C ALA A 477 -17.07 3.87 9.71
N PRO A 478 -18.37 4.21 9.66
CA PRO A 478 -18.89 5.11 8.64
C PRO A 478 -18.21 6.49 8.57
N GLY A 479 -17.65 6.91 9.69
CA GLY A 479 -16.90 8.15 9.80
C GLY A 479 -15.49 8.14 9.22
N ASP A 480 -14.93 6.97 8.92
CA ASP A 480 -13.62 6.75 8.29
C ASP A 480 -13.72 6.53 6.77
N LEU A 481 -14.94 6.44 6.22
CA LEU A 481 -15.15 6.28 4.77
C LEU A 481 -14.52 7.42 3.95
N ALA A 482 -14.41 8.62 4.53
CA ALA A 482 -13.76 9.74 3.88
C ALA A 482 -12.22 9.59 3.85
N ASP A 483 -11.63 8.97 4.87
CA ASP A 483 -10.22 8.63 4.90
C ASP A 483 -9.94 7.47 3.93
N LEU A 484 -10.87 6.52 3.78
CA LEU A 484 -10.82 5.47 2.75
C LEU A 484 -10.86 6.06 1.34
N ALA A 485 -11.81 6.96 1.05
CA ALA A 485 -11.91 7.63 -0.24
C ALA A 485 -10.64 8.45 -0.56
N TYR A 486 -10.12 9.19 0.42
CA TYR A 486 -8.85 9.92 0.32
C TYR A 486 -7.68 8.98 -0.01
N THR A 487 -7.57 7.87 0.72
CA THR A 487 -6.51 6.86 0.55
C THR A 487 -6.55 6.27 -0.84
N LEU A 488 -7.71 5.80 -1.28
CA LEU A 488 -7.84 5.14 -2.59
C LEU A 488 -7.68 6.14 -3.74
N ARG A 489 -7.98 7.42 -3.52
CA ARG A 489 -7.79 8.46 -4.55
C ARG A 489 -6.33 8.86 -4.74
N THR A 490 -5.60 9.06 -3.63
CA THR A 490 -4.23 9.62 -3.65
C THR A 490 -3.14 8.56 -3.57
N GLY A 491 -3.49 7.37 -3.09
CA GLY A 491 -2.57 6.29 -2.79
C GLY A 491 -2.62 5.11 -3.76
N ARG A 492 -3.21 5.29 -4.95
CA ARG A 492 -3.38 4.23 -5.95
C ARG A 492 -2.97 4.73 -7.33
N ALA A 493 -2.44 3.83 -8.14
CA ALA A 493 -2.21 4.11 -9.55
C ALA A 493 -3.55 4.16 -10.31
N GLU A 494 -3.68 5.08 -11.27
CA GLU A 494 -4.82 5.10 -12.18
C GLU A 494 -4.60 4.16 -13.35
N LEU A 495 -5.35 3.06 -13.39
CA LEU A 495 -5.26 2.01 -14.39
C LEU A 495 -6.47 1.99 -15.35
N PRO A 496 -6.40 1.28 -16.49
CA PRO A 496 -7.40 1.40 -17.56
C PRO A 496 -8.80 0.87 -17.24
N TRP A 497 -8.93 -0.18 -16.44
CA TRP A 497 -10.23 -0.67 -15.99
C TRP A 497 -10.61 0.07 -14.71
N ARG A 498 -11.77 0.72 -14.68
CA ARG A 498 -12.17 1.67 -13.64
C ARG A 498 -13.55 1.33 -13.10
N ALA A 499 -13.70 1.34 -11.78
CA ALA A 499 -14.97 1.24 -11.09
C ALA A 499 -15.07 2.34 -10.03
N ALA A 500 -16.24 2.94 -9.91
CA ALA A 500 -16.56 3.93 -8.90
C ALA A 500 -17.71 3.40 -8.04
N VAL A 501 -17.57 3.53 -6.72
CA VAL A 501 -18.52 3.07 -5.74
C VAL A 501 -18.91 4.23 -4.86
N LEU A 502 -20.22 4.45 -4.72
CA LEU A 502 -20.75 5.40 -3.77
C LEU A 502 -21.02 4.69 -2.44
N THR A 503 -20.34 5.09 -1.38
CA THR A 503 -20.50 4.53 -0.03
C THR A 503 -21.30 5.48 0.86
N GLY A 504 -21.87 4.96 1.95
CA GLY A 504 -22.69 5.75 2.90
C GLY A 504 -24.13 6.02 2.43
N VAL A 505 -24.62 5.26 1.45
CA VAL A 505 -26.02 5.25 0.97
C VAL A 505 -26.50 3.82 0.76
N THR A 506 -27.81 3.57 0.84
CA THR A 506 -28.42 2.24 0.70
C THR A 506 -28.40 1.66 -0.72
N ASP A 507 -28.13 2.48 -1.75
CA ASP A 507 -28.22 2.11 -3.18
C ASP A 507 -26.94 2.38 -3.98
N GLY A 508 -25.77 2.03 -3.43
CA GLY A 508 -24.49 2.17 -4.13
C GLY A 508 -24.29 1.08 -5.20
N VAL A 509 -24.74 1.30 -6.44
CA VAL A 509 -24.44 0.36 -7.55
C VAL A 509 -23.04 0.62 -8.08
N ALA A 510 -22.11 -0.30 -7.82
CA ALA A 510 -20.79 -0.30 -8.45
C ALA A 510 -20.89 -0.78 -9.90
N ARG A 511 -20.27 -0.07 -10.85
CA ARG A 511 -20.19 -0.48 -12.27
C ARG A 511 -18.74 -0.49 -12.73
N LEU A 512 -18.32 -1.54 -13.43
CA LEU A 512 -16.97 -1.66 -13.99
C LEU A 512 -16.95 -1.23 -15.46
N ARG A 513 -15.97 -0.42 -15.86
CA ARG A 513 -15.77 0.01 -17.26
C ARG A 513 -14.29 0.03 -17.65
N LYS A 514 -13.97 -0.36 -18.88
CA LYS A 514 -12.66 -0.09 -19.47
C LYS A 514 -12.66 1.33 -20.02
N VAL A 515 -11.67 2.14 -19.67
CA VAL A 515 -11.43 3.43 -20.31
C VAL A 515 -11.06 3.20 -21.76
N ASP A 516 -11.83 3.80 -22.65
CA ASP A 516 -11.52 3.89 -24.07
C ASP A 516 -10.66 5.14 -24.31
N ALA A 517 -9.49 4.97 -24.93
CA ALA A 517 -8.62 6.10 -25.27
C ALA A 517 -9.29 7.09 -26.23
N THR A 518 -10.27 6.64 -27.03
CA THR A 518 -11.08 7.52 -27.90
C THR A 518 -12.14 8.31 -27.12
N ALA A 519 -12.55 7.85 -25.92
CA ALA A 519 -13.44 8.59 -25.03
C ALA A 519 -12.72 9.76 -24.35
N ARG A 520 -11.41 9.64 -24.05
CA ARG A 520 -10.58 10.77 -23.57
C ARG A 520 -10.50 11.94 -24.54
N ALA A 521 -10.71 11.70 -25.84
CA ALA A 521 -10.78 12.76 -26.85
C ALA A 521 -12.10 13.54 -26.78
N ARG A 522 -13.13 13.00 -26.11
CA ARG A 522 -14.45 13.61 -25.91
C ARG A 522 -14.39 14.63 -24.77
N GLY A 523 -15.00 15.79 -24.97
CA GLY A 523 -15.06 16.84 -23.94
C GLY A 523 -16.27 16.68 -23.02
N VAL A 524 -16.29 17.45 -21.94
CA VAL A 524 -17.51 17.71 -21.16
C VAL A 524 -18.02 19.11 -21.50
N ALA A 525 -19.33 19.29 -21.64
CA ALA A 525 -19.97 20.60 -21.68
C ALA A 525 -20.96 20.72 -20.52
N LEU A 526 -21.08 21.92 -19.94
CA LEU A 526 -22.06 22.18 -18.89
C LEU A 526 -23.17 23.08 -19.44
N HIS A 527 -24.41 22.66 -19.23
CA HIS A 527 -25.57 23.50 -19.38
C HIS A 527 -26.01 23.98 -18.01
N LEU A 528 -25.79 25.27 -17.72
CA LEU A 528 -26.11 25.89 -16.45
C LEU A 528 -27.54 26.43 -16.50
N THR A 529 -28.43 25.85 -15.70
CA THR A 529 -29.85 26.24 -15.72
C THR A 529 -30.27 27.01 -14.46
N GLY A 530 -31.14 27.99 -14.66
CA GLY A 530 -31.83 28.69 -13.56
C GLY A 530 -33.04 27.95 -12.99
N ALA A 531 -33.27 26.69 -13.38
CA ALA A 531 -34.46 25.91 -13.01
C ALA A 531 -34.26 25.01 -11.76
N GLY A 532 -35.39 24.66 -11.14
CA GLY A 532 -35.47 23.71 -10.03
C GLY A 532 -35.44 24.33 -8.64
N ALA A 533 -35.96 23.59 -7.66
CA ALA A 533 -36.07 24.05 -6.29
C ALA A 533 -34.75 23.93 -5.52
N VAL A 534 -34.35 24.99 -4.83
CA VAL A 534 -33.12 25.01 -4.00
C VAL A 534 -33.30 24.17 -2.73
N THR A 535 -34.55 23.99 -2.28
CA THR A 535 -34.92 23.10 -1.18
C THR A 535 -34.35 21.70 -1.40
N GLY A 536 -33.45 21.26 -0.52
CA GLY A 536 -32.77 19.97 -0.62
C GLY A 536 -31.27 20.03 -0.91
N ASN A 537 -30.66 21.22 -1.05
CA ASN A 537 -29.21 21.38 -1.19
C ASN A 537 -28.39 21.37 0.11
N ARG A 538 -29.06 21.25 1.27
CA ARG A 538 -28.38 21.13 2.57
C ARG A 538 -27.31 20.02 2.62
N PRO A 539 -27.51 18.82 2.03
CA PRO A 539 -26.46 17.80 1.94
C PRO A 539 -25.19 18.27 1.22
N ASN A 540 -25.30 19.13 0.20
CA ASN A 540 -24.13 19.71 -0.48
C ASN A 540 -23.40 20.69 0.43
N TYR A 541 -24.12 21.55 1.15
CA TYR A 541 -23.54 22.50 2.10
C TYR A 541 -22.82 21.81 3.27
N ASP A 542 -23.40 20.73 3.80
CA ASP A 542 -22.83 20.01 4.94
C ASP A 542 -21.58 19.19 4.55
N ALA A 543 -21.54 18.65 3.32
CA ALA A 543 -20.55 17.68 2.87
C ALA A 543 -19.45 18.25 1.95
N ASP A 544 -19.72 19.32 1.18
CA ASP A 544 -18.79 19.87 0.20
C ASP A 544 -18.25 21.25 0.61
N PRO A 545 -16.96 21.35 1.00
CA PRO A 545 -16.35 22.62 1.38
C PRO A 545 -16.35 23.70 0.29
N VAL A 546 -16.28 23.31 -0.98
CA VAL A 546 -16.27 24.26 -2.13
C VAL A 546 -17.66 24.84 -2.33
N TYR A 547 -18.69 24.00 -2.25
CA TYR A 547 -20.08 24.43 -2.29
C TYR A 547 -20.40 25.35 -1.12
N ARG A 548 -20.06 24.93 0.10
CA ARG A 548 -20.26 25.70 1.34
C ARG A 548 -19.63 27.09 1.26
N ARG A 549 -18.35 27.18 0.90
CA ARG A 549 -17.65 28.47 0.74
C ARG A 549 -18.34 29.39 -0.26
N THR A 550 -18.81 28.85 -1.39
CA THR A 550 -19.51 29.63 -2.41
C THR A 550 -20.84 30.18 -1.90
N VAL A 551 -21.60 29.37 -1.16
CA VAL A 551 -22.85 29.81 -0.53
C VAL A 551 -22.58 30.84 0.56
N ASP A 552 -21.59 30.63 1.42
CA ASP A 552 -21.24 31.56 2.50
C ASP A 552 -20.78 32.93 1.96
N GLU A 553 -19.98 32.92 0.88
CA GLU A 553 -19.56 34.11 0.12
C GLU A 553 -20.79 34.88 -0.39
N GLY A 554 -21.70 34.19 -1.08
CA GLY A 554 -22.91 34.79 -1.63
C GLY A 554 -23.86 35.34 -0.56
N VAL A 555 -24.08 34.59 0.52
CA VAL A 555 -24.89 35.03 1.65
C VAL A 555 -24.28 36.28 2.28
N ALA A 556 -22.95 36.33 2.44
CA ALA A 556 -22.28 37.51 2.97
C ALA A 556 -22.46 38.74 2.07
N LEU A 557 -22.40 38.57 0.74
CA LEU A 557 -22.63 39.65 -0.24
C LEU A 557 -24.08 40.17 -0.24
N LEU A 558 -25.04 39.34 0.12
CA LEU A 558 -26.46 39.73 0.21
C LEU A 558 -26.86 40.30 1.58
N ARG A 559 -26.01 40.21 2.60
CA ARG A 559 -26.32 40.72 3.95
C ARG A 559 -26.54 42.23 3.93
N GLY A 560 -27.61 42.68 4.58
CA GLY A 560 -27.92 44.10 4.74
C GLY A 560 -28.69 44.71 3.56
N HIS A 561 -28.99 43.93 2.51
CA HIS A 561 -29.89 44.34 1.45
C HIS A 561 -31.33 43.90 1.75
N ASP A 562 -32.30 44.79 1.49
CA ASP A 562 -33.72 44.42 1.50
C ASP A 562 -34.04 43.73 0.16
N LEU A 563 -34.48 42.48 0.23
CA LEU A 563 -34.66 41.60 -0.93
C LEU A 563 -36.05 40.99 -0.87
N ASP A 564 -36.83 41.18 -1.93
CA ASP A 564 -38.07 40.45 -2.11
C ASP A 564 -37.81 38.94 -2.32
N ASP A 565 -38.88 38.16 -2.21
CA ASP A 565 -38.80 36.69 -2.30
C ASP A 565 -38.33 36.20 -3.67
N SER A 566 -38.62 36.94 -4.75
CA SER A 566 -38.22 36.59 -6.13
C SER A 566 -36.70 36.77 -6.33
N VAL A 567 -36.14 37.88 -5.87
CA VAL A 567 -34.69 38.15 -5.91
C VAL A 567 -33.95 37.14 -5.02
N ARG A 568 -34.49 36.84 -3.83
CA ARG A 568 -33.92 35.83 -2.93
C ARG A 568 -33.87 34.45 -3.58
N GLU A 569 -34.98 34.01 -4.18
CA GLU A 569 -35.05 32.72 -4.85
C GLU A 569 -34.08 32.63 -6.04
N ARG A 570 -34.01 33.67 -6.89
CA ARG A 570 -33.05 33.72 -8.00
C ARG A 570 -31.60 33.72 -7.51
N GLY A 571 -31.31 34.45 -6.43
CA GLY A 571 -30.00 34.44 -5.77
C GLY A 571 -29.61 33.06 -5.26
N ASP A 572 -30.52 32.37 -4.58
CA ASP A 572 -30.29 31.01 -4.08
C ASP A 572 -30.01 30.01 -5.22
N ARG A 573 -30.73 30.14 -6.36
CA ARG A 573 -30.48 29.31 -7.56
C ARG A 573 -29.13 29.63 -8.20
N LEU A 574 -28.74 30.91 -8.27
CA LEU A 574 -27.41 31.32 -8.75
C LEU A 574 -26.30 30.70 -7.90
N LEU A 575 -26.40 30.83 -6.57
CA LEU A 575 -25.41 30.29 -5.64
C LEU A 575 -25.33 28.77 -5.71
N ALA A 576 -26.46 28.08 -5.83
CA ALA A 576 -26.49 26.64 -6.00
C ALA A 576 -25.80 26.20 -7.31
N CYS A 577 -26.10 26.86 -8.43
CA CYS A 577 -25.53 26.55 -9.74
C CYS A 577 -24.02 26.83 -9.79
N VAL A 578 -23.58 28.01 -9.31
CA VAL A 578 -22.15 28.37 -9.23
C VAL A 578 -21.41 27.43 -8.28
N GLY A 579 -22.00 27.14 -7.11
CA GLY A 579 -21.43 26.23 -6.13
C GLY A 579 -21.22 24.82 -6.67
N LEU A 580 -22.25 24.23 -7.30
CA LEU A 580 -22.14 22.89 -7.89
C LEU A 580 -21.15 22.85 -9.05
N THR A 581 -21.12 23.90 -9.88
CA THR A 581 -20.15 24.00 -10.98
C THR A 581 -18.71 24.10 -10.46
N ARG A 582 -18.46 24.95 -9.45
CA ARG A 582 -17.15 25.03 -8.77
C ARG A 582 -16.78 23.68 -8.13
N SER A 583 -17.73 22.99 -7.51
CA SER A 583 -17.54 21.65 -6.95
C SER A 583 -17.18 20.60 -8.00
N LEU A 584 -17.79 20.61 -9.18
CA LEU A 584 -17.41 19.75 -10.30
C LEU A 584 -15.98 20.06 -10.77
N ARG A 585 -15.65 21.33 -10.98
CA ARG A 585 -14.31 21.76 -11.41
C ARG A 585 -13.22 21.38 -10.42
N SER A 586 -13.49 21.51 -9.12
CA SER A 586 -12.56 21.08 -8.06
C SER A 586 -12.29 19.57 -8.06
N ARG A 587 -13.10 18.77 -8.78
CA ARG A 587 -12.95 17.33 -8.96
C ARG A 587 -12.52 16.96 -10.39
N GLY A 588 -11.73 17.83 -11.03
CA GLY A 588 -11.10 17.57 -12.32
C GLY A 588 -12.03 17.68 -13.54
N VAL A 589 -13.30 18.04 -13.36
CA VAL A 589 -14.21 18.25 -14.49
C VAL A 589 -13.87 19.58 -15.16
N THR A 590 -13.21 19.50 -16.31
CA THR A 590 -12.78 20.67 -17.09
C THR A 590 -13.67 20.81 -18.32
N PRO A 591 -14.69 21.69 -18.30
CA PRO A 591 -15.64 21.80 -19.40
C PRO A 591 -15.00 22.47 -20.61
N ARG A 592 -15.24 21.92 -21.81
CA ARG A 592 -14.88 22.53 -23.11
C ARG A 592 -15.89 23.57 -23.58
N ALA A 593 -17.10 23.54 -23.05
CA ALA A 593 -18.13 24.52 -23.34
C ALA A 593 -19.03 24.76 -22.12
N LEU A 594 -19.52 25.98 -22.00
CA LEU A 594 -20.53 26.39 -21.05
C LEU A 594 -21.69 27.01 -21.84
N ALA A 595 -22.90 26.60 -21.54
CA ALA A 595 -24.14 27.25 -21.97
C ALA A 595 -24.98 27.56 -20.73
N GLY A 596 -25.84 28.56 -20.78
CA GLY A 596 -26.79 28.76 -19.69
C GLY A 596 -28.02 29.57 -20.05
N ASP A 597 -29.10 29.35 -19.32
CA ASP A 597 -30.39 30.02 -19.48
C ASP A 597 -30.78 30.83 -18.23
N GLY A 598 -31.40 32.00 -18.42
CA GLY A 598 -31.85 32.86 -17.33
C GLY A 598 -30.79 33.13 -16.26
N VAL A 599 -31.04 32.69 -15.01
CA VAL A 599 -30.07 32.77 -13.90
C VAL A 599 -28.80 31.94 -14.17
N GLY A 600 -28.93 30.82 -14.89
CA GLY A 600 -27.81 29.97 -15.28
C GLY A 600 -26.85 30.64 -16.27
N ALA A 601 -27.32 31.60 -17.08
CA ALA A 601 -26.43 32.41 -17.92
C ALA A 601 -25.51 33.31 -17.07
N LEU A 602 -26.01 33.87 -15.97
CA LEU A 602 -25.19 34.61 -15.00
C LEU A 602 -24.21 33.68 -14.29
N ALA A 603 -24.65 32.47 -13.91
CA ALA A 603 -23.75 31.46 -13.36
C ALA A 603 -22.61 31.10 -14.34
N ALA A 604 -22.91 31.02 -15.64
CA ALA A 604 -21.92 30.72 -16.68
C ALA A 604 -20.90 31.84 -16.80
N ALA A 605 -21.34 33.10 -16.79
CA ALA A 605 -20.46 34.26 -16.79
C ALA A 605 -19.54 34.27 -15.55
N VAL A 606 -20.07 33.94 -14.37
CA VAL A 606 -19.29 33.86 -13.12
C VAL A 606 -18.24 32.74 -13.18
N VAL A 607 -18.64 31.54 -13.60
CA VAL A 607 -17.73 30.38 -13.67
C VAL A 607 -16.67 30.56 -14.76
N ALA A 608 -17.01 31.22 -15.87
CA ALA A 608 -16.09 31.56 -16.95
C ALA A 608 -15.12 32.69 -16.59
N GLY A 609 -15.35 33.41 -15.47
CA GLY A 609 -14.52 34.54 -15.05
C GLY A 609 -14.82 35.84 -15.80
N VAL A 610 -15.92 35.90 -16.56
CA VAL A 610 -16.38 37.10 -17.28
C VAL A 610 -17.01 38.12 -16.31
N MET A 611 -17.57 37.64 -15.20
CA MET A 611 -18.26 38.45 -14.21
C MET A 611 -17.92 37.98 -12.79
N SER A 612 -17.87 38.88 -11.81
CA SER A 612 -17.71 38.47 -10.41
C SER A 612 -19.04 37.96 -9.83
N LEU A 613 -18.97 37.13 -8.77
CA LEU A 613 -20.19 36.69 -8.09
C LEU A 613 -20.98 37.87 -7.49
N ALA A 614 -20.28 38.91 -7.03
CA ALA A 614 -20.90 40.12 -6.50
C ALA A 614 -21.69 40.89 -7.57
N ASP A 615 -21.12 41.05 -8.77
CA ASP A 615 -21.79 41.74 -9.88
C ASP A 615 -23.02 40.98 -10.36
N ALA A 616 -22.94 39.64 -10.43
CA ALA A 616 -24.08 38.80 -10.81
C ALA A 616 -25.23 38.92 -9.79
N LEU A 617 -24.92 38.96 -8.49
CA LEU A 617 -25.91 39.16 -7.43
C LEU A 617 -26.49 40.57 -7.43
N ALA A 618 -25.68 41.60 -7.72
CA ALA A 618 -26.16 42.98 -7.87
C ALA A 618 -27.12 43.10 -9.05
N LEU A 619 -26.79 42.51 -10.20
CA LEU A 619 -27.64 42.52 -11.40
C LEU A 619 -29.01 41.85 -11.16
N LEU A 620 -29.05 40.77 -10.37
CA LEU A 620 -30.31 40.13 -9.98
C LEU A 620 -31.21 41.04 -9.13
N ARG A 621 -30.62 41.91 -8.31
CA ARG A 621 -31.35 42.85 -7.44
C ARG A 621 -31.91 44.04 -8.21
N ASP A 622 -31.16 44.52 -9.20
CA ASP A 622 -31.49 45.77 -9.91
C ASP A 622 -32.43 45.55 -11.12
N THR A 623 -32.91 44.32 -11.35
CA THR A 623 -33.77 43.98 -12.50
C THR A 623 -35.14 43.44 -12.07
N ASP A 624 -36.19 44.24 -12.31
CA ASP A 624 -37.60 43.84 -12.25
C ASP A 624 -38.02 43.17 -13.58
N ASP A 625 -38.71 42.00 -13.54
CA ASP A 625 -39.35 41.24 -14.65
C ASP A 625 -38.66 39.93 -15.16
N PRO A 626 -39.44 38.93 -15.66
CA PRO A 626 -39.66 37.59 -15.09
C PRO A 626 -38.79 36.52 -15.80
N GLY A 627 -37.69 36.96 -16.40
CA GLY A 627 -36.81 36.18 -17.25
C GLY A 627 -35.68 37.13 -17.63
N VAL A 628 -34.53 36.97 -16.98
CA VAL A 628 -33.34 37.79 -17.17
C VAL A 628 -33.12 38.07 -18.66
N ARG A 629 -33.44 39.29 -19.13
CA ARG A 629 -33.08 39.78 -20.45
C ARG A 629 -31.78 40.56 -20.33
N LEU A 630 -30.66 39.87 -20.49
CA LEU A 630 -29.40 40.49 -20.87
C LEU A 630 -29.59 41.11 -22.27
N HIS A 631 -29.49 42.44 -22.41
CA HIS A 631 -29.41 43.06 -23.73
C HIS A 631 -28.09 42.61 -24.39
N PRO A 632 -28.13 42.11 -25.64
CA PRO A 632 -27.09 41.27 -26.21
C PRO A 632 -25.85 42.08 -26.51
N ALA A 633 -24.85 41.89 -25.66
CA ALA A 633 -23.49 42.03 -26.08
C ALA A 633 -22.74 40.73 -25.73
N ALA A 634 -23.01 39.68 -26.53
CA ALA A 634 -22.43 38.32 -26.61
C ALA A 634 -21.99 37.61 -25.30
N LEU A 635 -22.23 36.31 -25.20
CA LEU A 635 -21.44 35.40 -24.36
C LEU A 635 -20.91 34.39 -25.37
N PRO A 636 -19.59 34.24 -25.58
CA PRO A 636 -19.09 33.36 -26.60
C PRO A 636 -19.18 31.96 -26.02
N LEU A 637 -19.63 31.05 -26.86
CA LEU A 637 -19.13 29.68 -26.80
C LEU A 637 -17.59 29.79 -26.82
N LEU A 638 -16.94 29.58 -25.68
CA LEU A 638 -15.50 29.74 -25.52
C LEU A 638 -14.81 28.50 -26.13
N ILE A 639 -14.68 28.47 -27.46
CA ILE A 639 -13.78 27.58 -28.16
C ILE A 639 -12.45 28.32 -28.34
N ASP A 640 -11.51 27.92 -27.48
CA ASP A 640 -10.07 28.15 -27.52
C ASP A 640 -9.51 29.59 -27.42
N GLY A 641 -8.34 29.62 -26.78
CA GLY A 641 -7.44 30.71 -26.44
C GLY A 641 -7.50 32.03 -27.20
N ARG A 642 -7.48 33.10 -26.37
CA ARG A 642 -7.00 34.47 -26.64
C ARG A 642 -7.96 35.34 -27.46
N HIS A 643 -8.66 36.26 -26.80
CA HIS A 643 -8.80 37.64 -27.28
C HIS A 643 -9.25 38.56 -26.14
N ASP A 644 -8.39 39.53 -25.84
CA ASP A 644 -8.60 40.65 -24.92
C ASP A 644 -9.11 41.83 -25.75
N ASP A 645 -10.42 41.91 -26.00
CA ASP A 645 -10.98 43.11 -26.61
C ASP A 645 -12.46 43.33 -26.27
N SER A 646 -12.71 44.36 -25.47
CA SER A 646 -14.01 44.78 -24.93
C SER A 646 -15.02 45.25 -25.99
N ALA A 647 -14.61 45.45 -27.25
CA ALA A 647 -15.46 45.93 -28.34
C ALA A 647 -16.24 44.82 -29.08
N PHE A 648 -15.79 43.56 -29.01
CA PHE A 648 -16.39 42.43 -29.75
C PHE A 648 -17.81 42.08 -29.28
N TRP A 649 -18.16 42.45 -28.05
CA TRP A 649 -19.40 42.02 -27.41
C TRP A 649 -20.67 42.48 -28.16
N ARG A 650 -20.69 43.60 -28.88
CA ARG A 650 -21.93 44.30 -29.29
C ARG A 650 -22.82 43.67 -30.41
N ALA A 651 -22.54 42.50 -30.98
CA ALA A 651 -23.13 42.15 -32.30
C ALA A 651 -23.79 40.77 -32.54
N ALA A 652 -24.11 39.93 -31.56
CA ALA A 652 -24.72 38.60 -31.86
C ALA A 652 -25.98 38.25 -31.06
N ALA A 653 -27.08 37.98 -31.79
CA ALA A 653 -28.36 37.50 -31.30
C ALA A 653 -28.36 35.96 -31.15
N LEU A 654 -29.01 35.41 -30.10
CA LEU A 654 -29.20 33.97 -29.93
C LEU A 654 -30.67 33.61 -29.71
N ARG A 655 -31.10 32.59 -30.45
CA ARG A 655 -32.39 31.88 -30.34
C ARG A 655 -32.35 30.90 -29.15
N PRO A 656 -33.50 30.54 -28.56
CA PRO A 656 -33.56 29.58 -27.46
C PRO A 656 -33.14 28.19 -27.95
N PRO A 657 -32.25 27.46 -27.26
CA PRO A 657 -32.10 26.04 -27.50
C PRO A 657 -33.33 25.33 -26.92
N THR A 658 -33.99 24.53 -27.75
CA THR A 658 -34.85 23.44 -27.28
C THR A 658 -34.01 22.49 -26.44
N SER A 659 -34.64 21.57 -25.71
CA SER A 659 -34.04 20.52 -24.86
C SER A 659 -33.12 19.51 -25.60
N THR A 660 -32.53 19.91 -26.72
CA THR A 660 -31.64 19.16 -27.60
C THR A 660 -30.39 20.00 -27.86
N PRO A 661 -29.18 19.41 -27.83
CA PRO A 661 -27.94 20.13 -28.11
C PRO A 661 -27.98 20.80 -29.50
N PRO A 662 -27.31 21.96 -29.69
CA PRO A 662 -27.28 22.62 -30.99
C PRO A 662 -26.75 21.65 -32.06
N PRO A 663 -27.37 21.59 -33.25
CA PRO A 663 -26.99 20.65 -34.31
C PRO A 663 -25.57 20.87 -34.88
N ASP A 664 -24.90 21.95 -34.47
CA ASP A 664 -23.64 22.43 -35.04
C ASP A 664 -22.43 22.21 -34.10
N VAL A 665 -22.61 21.53 -32.96
CA VAL A 665 -21.50 21.14 -32.08
C VAL A 665 -20.93 19.82 -32.58
N PRO A 666 -19.62 19.73 -32.93
CA PRO A 666 -19.02 18.48 -33.38
C PRO A 666 -19.16 17.41 -32.30
N ASP A 667 -19.66 16.24 -32.67
CA ASP A 667 -19.56 15.03 -31.85
C ASP A 667 -18.07 14.78 -31.54
N PRO A 668 -17.64 14.43 -30.29
CA PRO A 668 -18.48 14.02 -29.17
C PRO A 668 -18.19 14.81 -27.88
N VAL A 669 -19.19 15.51 -27.35
CA VAL A 669 -19.14 16.20 -26.05
C VAL A 669 -20.30 15.72 -25.16
N LEU A 670 -19.99 15.27 -23.95
CA LEU A 670 -21.00 14.86 -22.97
C LEU A 670 -21.56 16.11 -22.27
N TRP A 671 -22.86 16.34 -22.38
CA TRP A 671 -23.55 17.43 -21.70
C TRP A 671 -23.91 17.06 -20.26
N ILE A 672 -23.72 18.00 -19.34
CA ILE A 672 -24.15 17.90 -17.95
C ILE A 672 -24.98 19.13 -17.62
N GLU A 673 -26.23 18.91 -17.24
CA GLU A 673 -27.09 19.96 -16.71
C GLU A 673 -26.73 20.25 -15.26
N VAL A 674 -26.46 21.52 -14.94
CA VAL A 674 -26.13 21.98 -13.60
C VAL A 674 -27.06 23.13 -13.23
N GLY A 675 -28.00 22.85 -12.35
CA GLY A 675 -28.90 23.87 -11.77
C GLY A 675 -28.82 23.82 -10.25
N THR A 676 -29.94 23.50 -9.63
CA THR A 676 -29.98 23.17 -8.19
C THR A 676 -29.58 21.71 -7.88
N THR A 677 -29.33 20.92 -8.93
CA THR A 677 -28.78 19.55 -8.93
C THR A 677 -27.83 19.38 -10.11
N VAL A 678 -27.05 18.28 -10.12
CA VAL A 678 -26.22 17.87 -11.26
C VAL A 678 -26.87 16.67 -11.95
N THR A 679 -27.09 16.77 -13.26
CA THR A 679 -27.69 15.70 -14.07
C THR A 679 -26.90 15.53 -15.36
N PRO A 680 -26.07 14.48 -15.49
CA PRO A 680 -25.41 14.16 -16.75
C PRO A 680 -26.41 13.55 -17.75
N HIS A 681 -26.30 13.91 -19.03
CA HIS A 681 -27.05 13.27 -20.12
C HIS A 681 -26.41 11.93 -20.50
N LEU A 682 -26.56 10.95 -19.60
CA LEU A 682 -26.14 9.56 -19.78
C LEU A 682 -27.39 8.66 -19.79
N ASP A 683 -27.33 7.55 -20.50
CA ASP A 683 -28.44 6.59 -20.52
C ASP A 683 -28.66 5.99 -19.11
N ALA A 684 -29.87 5.51 -18.80
CA ALA A 684 -30.20 5.00 -17.45
C ALA A 684 -29.43 3.71 -17.10
N ASP A 685 -29.14 2.88 -18.10
CA ASP A 685 -28.20 1.76 -18.00
C ASP A 685 -26.75 2.23 -17.82
N GLN A 686 -26.47 3.51 -18.03
CA GLN A 686 -25.16 4.11 -17.83
C GLN A 686 -24.98 4.77 -16.46
N LEU A 687 -26.00 5.39 -15.85
CA LEU A 687 -25.92 5.95 -14.49
C LEU A 687 -27.30 6.04 -13.80
N ALA A 688 -27.45 5.43 -12.62
CA ALA A 688 -28.59 5.67 -11.73
C ALA A 688 -28.24 6.81 -10.75
N LEU A 689 -29.06 7.88 -10.73
CA LEU A 689 -28.78 9.06 -9.92
C LEU A 689 -29.48 9.00 -8.54
N PRO A 690 -28.75 9.05 -7.42
CA PRO A 690 -29.33 9.07 -6.08
C PRO A 690 -30.27 10.25 -5.81
N ALA A 691 -31.19 10.07 -4.87
CA ALA A 691 -32.06 11.16 -4.38
C ALA A 691 -31.28 12.20 -3.57
N ASN A 692 -30.28 11.77 -2.79
CA ASN A 692 -29.39 12.68 -2.07
C ASN A 692 -28.55 13.49 -3.09
N ARG A 693 -28.63 14.83 -3.02
CA ARG A 693 -28.00 15.72 -4.02
C ARG A 693 -26.46 15.70 -3.99
N HIS A 694 -25.85 15.44 -2.85
CA HIS A 694 -24.39 15.28 -2.76
C HIS A 694 -23.93 13.94 -3.33
N ALA A 695 -24.64 12.87 -2.99
CA ALA A 695 -24.45 11.56 -3.61
C ALA A 695 -24.60 11.62 -5.14
N ARG A 696 -25.54 12.41 -5.66
CA ARG A 696 -25.73 12.65 -7.10
C ARG A 696 -24.53 13.36 -7.76
N LEU A 697 -23.98 14.39 -7.11
CA LEU A 697 -22.74 15.04 -7.55
C LEU A 697 -21.59 14.02 -7.65
N LEU A 698 -21.38 13.23 -6.58
CA LEU A 698 -20.32 12.22 -6.53
C LEU A 698 -20.52 11.10 -7.56
N ALA A 699 -21.75 10.62 -7.75
CA ALA A 699 -22.08 9.62 -8.76
C ALA A 699 -21.78 10.13 -10.18
N THR A 700 -22.06 11.41 -10.45
CA THR A 700 -21.71 12.07 -11.73
C THR A 700 -20.19 12.09 -11.92
N VAL A 701 -19.43 12.52 -10.91
CA VAL A 701 -17.95 12.54 -10.98
C VAL A 701 -17.39 11.13 -11.19
N GLY A 702 -17.91 10.13 -10.49
CA GLY A 702 -17.52 8.73 -10.66
C GLY A 702 -17.77 8.22 -12.08
N ALA A 703 -18.92 8.53 -12.66
CA ALA A 703 -19.26 8.17 -14.04
C ALA A 703 -18.31 8.81 -15.06
N LEU A 704 -17.99 10.10 -14.89
CA LEU A 704 -17.04 10.80 -15.74
C LEU A 704 -15.65 10.17 -15.66
N TRP A 705 -15.21 9.80 -14.45
CA TRP A 705 -13.89 9.18 -14.23
C TRP A 705 -13.80 7.78 -14.86
N GLN A 706 -14.87 6.98 -14.75
CA GLN A 706 -14.99 5.69 -15.43
C GLN A 706 -14.92 5.82 -16.96
N LEU A 707 -15.46 6.91 -17.52
CA LEU A 707 -15.41 7.20 -18.96
C LEU A 707 -14.07 7.85 -19.38
N GLY A 708 -13.19 8.20 -18.44
CA GLY A 708 -11.94 8.91 -18.73
C GLY A 708 -12.12 10.39 -19.10
N LEU A 709 -13.24 11.01 -18.72
CA LEU A 709 -13.61 12.40 -19.02
C LEU A 709 -13.21 13.41 -17.94
N THR A 710 -12.56 12.94 -16.88
CA THR A 710 -11.97 13.78 -15.83
C THR A 710 -10.61 13.18 -15.46
N ASP A 711 -9.65 14.07 -15.20
CA ASP A 711 -8.26 13.74 -14.90
C ASP A 711 -8.06 13.36 -13.43
N ALA A 712 -6.80 13.18 -13.02
CA ALA A 712 -6.46 13.18 -11.61
C ALA A 712 -6.93 14.49 -10.95
N TRP A 713 -7.61 14.41 -9.80
CA TRP A 713 -8.01 15.59 -9.04
C TRP A 713 -7.65 15.40 -7.57
N ASP A 714 -7.25 16.50 -6.94
CA ASP A 714 -7.00 16.51 -5.51
C ASP A 714 -8.33 16.26 -4.77
N PRO A 715 -8.35 15.30 -3.84
CA PRO A 715 -9.54 15.04 -3.05
C PRO A 715 -10.03 16.33 -2.39
N VAL A 716 -11.28 16.70 -2.67
CA VAL A 716 -11.93 17.86 -2.06
C VAL A 716 -12.36 17.46 -0.65
N HIS A 717 -11.43 17.54 0.28
CA HIS A 717 -11.63 17.21 1.68
C HIS A 717 -11.20 18.37 2.58
N ASP A 718 -11.80 18.45 3.76
CA ASP A 718 -11.26 19.30 4.83
C ASP A 718 -9.83 18.83 5.18
N THR A 719 -8.98 19.76 5.61
CA THR A 719 -7.58 19.49 5.99
C THR A 719 -7.50 18.42 7.09
N GLY A 720 -6.50 17.55 7.03
CA GLY A 720 -6.28 16.51 8.02
C GLY A 720 -7.02 15.20 7.73
N ARG A 721 -6.89 14.66 6.52
CA ARG A 721 -7.25 13.28 6.23
C ARG A 721 -6.16 12.32 6.71
N ARG A 722 -6.54 11.07 6.93
CA ARG A 722 -5.60 9.99 7.26
C ARG A 722 -5.58 8.96 6.14
N ARG A 723 -4.41 8.37 5.92
CA ARG A 723 -4.26 7.18 5.07
C ARG A 723 -4.67 5.96 5.86
N LEU A 724 -5.39 5.05 5.24
CA LEU A 724 -5.78 3.76 5.84
C LEU A 724 -5.04 2.62 5.13
N PRO A 725 -4.75 1.51 5.83
CA PRO A 725 -4.22 0.28 5.22
C PRO A 725 -5.33 -0.46 4.46
N ALA A 726 -5.87 0.17 3.41
CA ALA A 726 -6.92 -0.41 2.58
C ALA A 726 -6.38 -1.56 1.71
N PRO A 727 -7.24 -2.48 1.24
CA PRO A 727 -6.81 -3.60 0.40
C PRO A 727 -5.95 -3.15 -0.79
N THR A 728 -4.91 -3.93 -1.07
CA THR A 728 -3.96 -3.70 -2.15
C THR A 728 -4.42 -4.38 -3.44
N TYR A 729 -3.74 -4.06 -4.55
CA TYR A 729 -3.97 -4.62 -5.87
C TYR A 729 -3.89 -6.16 -5.86
N PRO A 730 -4.95 -6.88 -6.30
CA PRO A 730 -4.95 -8.33 -6.37
C PRO A 730 -4.33 -8.80 -7.69
N PHE A 731 -2.99 -8.79 -7.74
CA PHE A 731 -2.22 -9.07 -8.97
C PHE A 731 -2.71 -10.32 -9.70
N ALA A 732 -2.78 -10.25 -11.04
CA ALA A 732 -3.12 -11.40 -11.86
C ALA A 732 -2.00 -12.46 -11.79
N ALA A 733 -2.23 -13.54 -11.07
CA ALA A 733 -1.30 -14.65 -10.96
C ALA A 733 -1.27 -15.48 -12.24
N THR A 734 -0.37 -15.13 -13.16
CA THR A 734 -0.10 -15.92 -14.38
C THR A 734 1.28 -16.52 -14.33
N ARG A 735 1.40 -17.80 -14.70
CA ARG A 735 2.67 -18.52 -14.69
C ARG A 735 3.65 -17.94 -15.72
N HIS A 736 4.85 -17.60 -15.25
CA HIS A 736 6.00 -17.16 -16.03
C HIS A 736 7.24 -17.90 -15.54
N TYR A 737 7.55 -19.03 -16.16
CA TYR A 737 8.61 -19.89 -15.66
C TYR A 737 9.12 -20.82 -16.76
N LEU A 738 10.43 -21.03 -16.80
CA LEU A 738 11.13 -21.94 -17.68
C LEU A 738 11.33 -23.25 -16.94
N ASP A 739 10.85 -24.33 -17.54
CA ASP A 739 11.05 -25.66 -16.97
C ASP A 739 12.50 -26.09 -17.16
N ALA A 740 13.04 -26.84 -16.18
CA ALA A 740 14.36 -27.43 -16.33
C ALA A 740 14.34 -28.44 -17.51
N PRO A 741 15.44 -28.56 -18.28
CA PRO A 741 15.48 -29.50 -19.40
C PRO A 741 15.20 -30.93 -18.95
N GLY A 742 14.27 -31.61 -19.65
CA GLY A 742 13.87 -32.98 -19.32
C GLY A 742 12.76 -33.12 -18.28
N ALA A 743 12.28 -32.01 -17.69
CA ALA A 743 11.04 -32.03 -16.93
C ALA A 743 9.84 -32.31 -17.87
N ASP A 744 8.97 -33.25 -17.50
CA ASP A 744 7.73 -33.49 -18.26
C ASP A 744 6.77 -32.31 -18.01
N PRO A 745 6.41 -31.53 -19.05
CA PRO A 745 5.58 -30.34 -18.90
C PRO A 745 4.15 -30.65 -18.42
N THR A 746 3.75 -31.92 -18.30
CA THR A 746 2.43 -32.33 -17.80
C THR A 746 2.38 -32.64 -16.30
N THR A 747 3.53 -32.85 -15.65
CA THR A 747 3.61 -33.24 -14.23
C THR A 747 3.50 -32.05 -13.27
N GLU A 748 3.89 -30.85 -13.69
CA GLU A 748 3.63 -29.61 -12.92
C GLU A 748 2.21 -29.03 -13.17
N ARG A 749 1.53 -29.42 -14.27
CA ARG A 749 0.20 -28.86 -14.64
C ARG A 749 -0.97 -29.41 -13.84
N ARG A 750 -0.77 -30.47 -13.06
CA ARG A 750 -1.77 -31.01 -12.14
C ARG A 750 -1.36 -30.54 -10.75
N HIS A 751 -2.03 -29.51 -10.23
CA HIS A 751 -2.30 -29.21 -8.82
C HIS A 751 -2.39 -27.70 -8.57
#